data_AF-A0A0W0G819-F1
#
_entry.id   AF-A0A0W0G819-F1
#
_cell.length_a   1.000
_cell.length_b   1.000
_cell.length_c   1.000
_cell.angle_alpha   90.00
_cell.angle_beta   90.00
_cell.angle_gamma   90.00
#
_symmetry.space_group_name_H-M   'P 1'
#
loop_
_entity.id
_entity.type
_entity.pdbx_description
1 polymer ?
#
loop_
_entity_poly.entity_id
_entity_poly.type
_entity_poly.pdbx_seq_one_letter_code
_entity_poly.pdbx_strand_id
1 'polypeptide(L)'
;MAIGPIAHYHENNTYFSSVAPPPNPQVDARLPHITIQMPVYKEGLESVLMPSVESLKAAMKTYARQGGTSSIFICDDGLRLLPMAERDARLRWYREMGVGWVARPRHGCPAEGATSDDLEKGLTAKKGKKGKVETFSRAGRFKKASNMNYALKLSLCMEKCLEILVREKGAGSLRASGVPSHPGATPTLAQLASREQQELEESLSSNSHHRYPPTSPNLSSMQGRGFGYGMQYLGREGDDMTVGAGVGPTDPLSNPLAMGTPTPGTPVIPGTPVTAAPGAPLLPSQGVDEQGIISSLETLTDDLEERALQMAIEEVYEVTGRKWKPWAAGAKAMRMGEIVLLVDSDTVVPEAWSSLAGINSILIPHLSQDCLRDAAREMAQDQNVAIIQHESDVMQVAHHYFENGIAYFTRRINKCISMACANGEVAPFVGHNAFLRWRALQDVVYPDGCIWSESNVSEDFDMALRLMKKGWVIRWATYSKGGFKEGVSLTVDDELNRWMKYAYGCNELLFNPLVEWWRKGPIAPQIHRFMWSNAPLHYKISMMAYMFSYYGIAAALPISLLNYVLLGFELPVDGFFFFGGLSIPVSQSILAHVFSYNITWSATIKEVERSNFFKEIPKIAKRFWFPLLTSIVILIGIVILSTPLVPIGFRVDGSSWAVIFPLSVICACHILFPIVLNPWLMVFSY
;
A
#
# COMPACT_ATOMS: atom_id res chain seq x y z
N MET A 1 13.14 30.04 -7.59
CA MET A 1 13.02 30.37 -9.04
C MET A 1 12.76 31.86 -9.13
N ALA A 2 13.40 32.58 -10.06
CA ALA A 2 13.25 34.04 -10.18
C ALA A 2 13.54 34.60 -11.58
N ILE A 3 14.31 33.88 -12.41
CA ILE A 3 14.72 34.30 -13.75
C ILE A 3 14.71 33.07 -14.67
N GLY A 4 14.22 33.22 -15.90
CA GLY A 4 14.19 32.19 -16.95
C GLY A 4 12.85 32.11 -17.69
N PRO A 5 12.81 31.53 -18.90
CA PRO A 5 11.56 31.15 -19.55
C PRO A 5 10.84 30.06 -18.74
N ILE A 6 9.53 29.92 -18.94
CA ILE A 6 8.69 28.91 -18.25
C ILE A 6 7.77 28.13 -19.21
N ALA A 7 7.97 28.25 -20.53
CA ALA A 7 7.11 27.61 -21.54
C ALA A 7 7.07 26.08 -21.40
N HIS A 8 8.22 25.47 -21.09
CA HIS A 8 8.37 24.04 -20.82
C HIS A 8 7.56 23.50 -19.64
N TYR A 9 7.05 24.37 -18.74
CA TYR A 9 6.09 23.96 -17.70
C TYR A 9 4.70 23.63 -18.29
N HIS A 10 4.43 24.06 -19.52
CA HIS A 10 3.16 23.90 -20.24
C HIS A 10 3.26 23.00 -21.47
N GLU A 11 4.41 22.34 -21.65
CA GLU A 11 4.70 21.40 -22.72
C GLU A 11 5.00 20.01 -22.14
N ASN A 12 4.92 18.95 -22.96
CA ASN A 12 5.25 17.59 -22.55
C ASN A 12 6.69 17.25 -22.95
N ASN A 13 7.41 16.54 -22.08
CA ASN A 13 8.74 15.99 -22.35
C ASN A 13 8.82 14.52 -21.90
N THR A 14 9.96 13.85 -22.09
CA THR A 14 10.15 12.43 -21.73
C THR A 14 9.71 12.09 -20.30
N TYR A 15 9.97 12.97 -19.34
CA TYR A 15 9.74 12.79 -17.91
C TYR A 15 8.59 13.64 -17.34
N PHE A 16 7.87 14.41 -18.17
CA PHE A 16 6.82 15.33 -17.70
C PHE A 16 5.63 15.44 -18.68
N SER A 17 4.41 15.32 -18.17
CA SER A 17 3.16 15.56 -18.92
C SER A 17 2.33 16.68 -18.27
N SER A 18 2.28 17.85 -18.90
CA SER A 18 1.41 18.98 -18.50
C SER A 18 0.11 19.05 -19.30
N VAL A 19 0.09 18.44 -20.49
CA VAL A 19 -1.07 18.33 -21.37
C VAL A 19 -1.48 16.86 -21.47
N ALA A 20 -2.76 16.57 -21.25
CA ALA A 20 -3.32 15.22 -21.38
C ALA A 20 -3.24 14.74 -22.86
N PRO A 21 -3.08 13.44 -23.12
CA PRO A 21 -2.99 12.92 -24.48
C PRO A 21 -4.28 13.19 -25.28
N PRO A 22 -4.18 13.47 -26.59
CA PRO A 22 -5.33 13.68 -27.45
C PRO A 22 -6.18 12.39 -27.60
N PRO A 23 -7.45 12.51 -28.01
CA PRO A 23 -8.27 11.34 -28.35
C PRO A 23 -7.61 10.44 -29.39
N ASN A 24 -7.65 9.13 -29.16
CA ASN A 24 -7.02 8.13 -30.01
C ASN A 24 -8.03 7.01 -30.30
N PRO A 25 -8.72 7.03 -31.45
CA PRO A 25 -9.78 6.07 -31.77
C PRO A 25 -9.35 4.59 -31.72
N GLN A 26 -8.06 4.27 -31.89
CA GLN A 26 -7.58 2.89 -31.79
C GLN A 26 -7.53 2.38 -30.34
N VAL A 27 -7.23 3.28 -29.39
CA VAL A 27 -7.17 3.00 -27.95
C VAL A 27 -8.56 3.15 -27.32
N ASP A 28 -9.29 4.20 -27.71
CA ASP A 28 -10.65 4.48 -27.23
C ASP A 28 -11.64 3.38 -27.66
N ALA A 29 -11.38 2.65 -28.74
CA ALA A 29 -12.16 1.47 -29.16
C ALA A 29 -11.77 0.16 -28.46
N ARG A 30 -10.70 0.15 -27.65
CA ARG A 30 -10.24 -1.02 -26.88
C ARG A 30 -9.48 -0.58 -25.63
N LEU A 31 -10.21 0.07 -24.72
CA LEU A 31 -9.66 0.54 -23.46
C LEU A 31 -9.23 -0.66 -22.56
N PRO A 32 -8.00 -0.66 -22.00
CA PRO A 32 -7.48 -1.79 -21.23
C PRO A 32 -8.19 -1.97 -19.89
N HIS A 33 -8.08 -3.17 -19.30
CA HIS A 33 -8.50 -3.36 -17.91
C HIS A 33 -7.55 -2.64 -16.96
N ILE A 34 -8.10 -1.88 -16.01
CA ILE A 34 -7.33 -1.19 -14.97
C ILE A 34 -7.67 -1.76 -13.59
N THR A 35 -6.69 -2.40 -12.95
CA THR A 35 -6.81 -2.89 -11.56
C THR A 35 -6.38 -1.80 -10.59
N ILE A 36 -7.28 -1.36 -9.72
CA ILE A 36 -7.00 -0.34 -8.72
C ILE A 36 -6.51 -1.03 -7.46
N GLN A 37 -5.19 -1.02 -7.22
CA GLN A 37 -4.58 -1.65 -6.05
C GLN A 37 -4.47 -0.66 -4.89
N MET A 38 -5.00 -1.04 -3.72
CA MET A 38 -5.00 -0.18 -2.52
C MET A 38 -4.58 -0.97 -1.27
N PRO A 39 -3.42 -0.67 -0.65
CA PRO A 39 -3.02 -1.29 0.62
C PRO A 39 -3.69 -0.60 1.82
N VAL A 40 -4.16 -1.40 2.78
CA VAL A 40 -4.88 -0.95 3.99
C VAL A 40 -4.35 -1.73 5.22
N TYR A 41 -4.32 -1.10 6.40
CA TYR A 41 -3.85 -1.73 7.64
C TYR A 41 -4.55 -1.29 8.93
N LYS A 42 -4.94 -0.02 9.06
CA LYS A 42 -5.49 0.59 10.30
C LYS A 42 -6.54 1.66 10.07
N GLU A 43 -6.77 2.05 8.83
CA GLU A 43 -7.65 3.14 8.43
C GLU A 43 -9.11 2.72 8.59
N GLY A 44 -9.95 3.61 9.12
CA GLY A 44 -11.36 3.33 9.38
C GLY A 44 -12.21 3.25 8.12
N LEU A 45 -13.39 2.61 8.26
CA LEU A 45 -14.28 2.33 7.13
C LEU A 45 -14.94 3.62 6.62
N GLU A 46 -15.67 4.30 7.49
CA GLU A 46 -16.48 5.49 7.17
C GLU A 46 -15.63 6.75 6.98
N SER A 47 -14.53 6.83 7.74
CA SER A 47 -13.61 7.97 7.83
C SER A 47 -12.66 8.11 6.64
N VAL A 48 -12.21 6.98 6.09
CA VAL A 48 -11.10 6.93 5.11
C VAL A 48 -11.46 6.09 3.89
N LEU A 49 -11.85 4.82 4.08
CA LEU A 49 -12.04 3.90 2.94
C LEU A 49 -13.28 4.26 2.09
N MET A 50 -14.38 4.68 2.71
CA MET A 50 -15.60 5.05 2.01
C MET A 50 -15.40 6.24 1.05
N PRO A 51 -14.94 7.43 1.49
CA PRO A 51 -14.69 8.55 0.58
C PRO A 51 -13.73 8.22 -0.58
N SER A 52 -12.64 7.50 -0.28
CA SER A 52 -11.66 7.10 -1.29
C SER A 52 -12.27 6.18 -2.35
N VAL A 53 -12.97 5.11 -1.93
CA VAL A 53 -13.64 4.17 -2.86
C VAL A 53 -14.80 4.82 -3.60
N GLU A 54 -15.55 5.74 -3.00
CA GLU A 54 -16.60 6.49 -3.69
C GLU A 54 -16.02 7.35 -4.83
N SER A 55 -14.88 8.03 -4.60
CA SER A 55 -14.18 8.77 -5.66
C SER A 55 -13.68 7.86 -6.79
N LEU A 56 -13.12 6.69 -6.42
CA LEU A 56 -12.70 5.66 -7.37
C LEU A 56 -13.89 5.15 -8.19
N LYS A 57 -15.04 4.86 -7.55
CA LYS A 57 -16.25 4.40 -8.24
C LYS A 57 -16.81 5.44 -9.20
N ALA A 58 -16.68 6.75 -8.91
CA ALA A 58 -17.06 7.81 -9.84
C ALA A 58 -16.16 7.83 -11.11
N ALA A 59 -14.83 7.69 -10.93
CA ALA A 59 -13.90 7.55 -12.05
C ALA A 59 -14.15 6.26 -12.85
N MET A 60 -14.23 5.09 -12.20
CA MET A 60 -14.55 3.79 -12.82
C MET A 60 -15.85 3.82 -13.62
N LYS A 61 -16.91 4.43 -13.09
CA LYS A 61 -18.21 4.58 -13.76
C LYS A 61 -18.12 5.44 -15.02
N THR A 62 -17.20 6.40 -15.06
CA THR A 62 -16.96 7.22 -16.25
C THR A 62 -16.20 6.41 -17.30
N TYR A 63 -15.13 5.72 -16.91
CA TYR A 63 -14.35 4.83 -17.78
C TYR A 63 -15.21 3.69 -18.39
N ALA A 64 -16.09 3.09 -17.57
CA ALA A 64 -17.02 2.04 -18.00
C ALA A 64 -18.03 2.50 -19.06
N ARG A 65 -18.52 3.74 -18.98
CA ARG A 65 -19.39 4.35 -20.01
C ARG A 65 -18.72 4.51 -21.38
N GLN A 66 -17.40 4.30 -21.45
CA GLN A 66 -16.58 4.46 -22.65
C GLN A 66 -16.06 3.11 -23.17
N GLY A 67 -16.50 1.99 -22.58
CA GLY A 67 -16.05 0.64 -22.95
C GLY A 67 -14.81 0.14 -22.20
N GLY A 68 -14.24 0.94 -21.28
CA GLY A 68 -13.18 0.49 -20.39
C GLY A 68 -13.69 -0.43 -19.29
N THR A 69 -12.82 -1.27 -18.73
CA THR A 69 -13.17 -2.12 -17.57
C THR A 69 -12.18 -1.90 -16.42
N SER A 70 -12.64 -2.01 -15.18
CA SER A 70 -11.79 -1.76 -14.01
C SER A 70 -12.28 -2.51 -12.78
N SER A 71 -11.35 -2.80 -11.88
CA SER A 71 -11.56 -3.53 -10.62
C SER A 71 -10.93 -2.78 -9.44
N ILE A 72 -11.35 -3.09 -8.21
CA ILE A 72 -10.69 -2.61 -6.98
C ILE A 72 -10.17 -3.82 -6.21
N PHE A 73 -8.87 -3.82 -5.91
CA PHE A 73 -8.16 -4.87 -5.21
C PHE A 73 -7.51 -4.32 -3.94
N ILE A 74 -8.09 -4.64 -2.77
CA ILE A 74 -7.62 -4.13 -1.48
C ILE A 74 -6.75 -5.16 -0.76
N CYS A 75 -5.53 -4.77 -0.40
CA CYS A 75 -4.68 -5.55 0.49
C CYS A 75 -4.97 -5.12 1.94
N ASP A 76 -6.06 -5.60 2.56
CA ASP A 76 -6.47 -5.18 3.91
C ASP A 76 -5.86 -6.07 5.00
N ASP A 77 -4.69 -5.65 5.45
CA ASP A 77 -3.91 -6.28 6.52
C ASP A 77 -4.53 -6.01 7.92
N GLY A 78 -5.56 -5.16 8.00
CA GLY A 78 -6.29 -4.70 9.17
C GLY A 78 -7.58 -5.47 9.49
N LEU A 79 -8.15 -6.22 8.54
CA LEU A 79 -9.25 -7.17 8.79
C LEU A 79 -8.93 -8.23 9.88
N ARG A 80 -7.65 -8.43 10.23
CA ARG A 80 -7.19 -9.27 11.35
C ARG A 80 -7.01 -8.53 12.69
N LEU A 81 -7.29 -7.23 12.74
CA LEU A 81 -7.10 -6.36 13.90
C LEU A 81 -8.39 -5.69 14.39
N LEU A 82 -9.38 -5.55 13.50
CA LEU A 82 -10.69 -4.96 13.83
C LEU A 82 -11.51 -5.85 14.77
N PRO A 83 -12.31 -5.28 15.68
CA PRO A 83 -13.39 -5.98 16.37
C PRO A 83 -14.36 -6.64 15.39
N MET A 84 -14.98 -7.75 15.81
CA MET A 84 -15.85 -8.58 14.96
C MET A 84 -16.93 -7.76 14.25
N ALA A 85 -17.64 -6.88 14.96
CA ALA A 85 -18.73 -6.07 14.40
C ALA A 85 -18.25 -5.07 13.32
N GLU A 86 -17.10 -4.43 13.52
CA GLU A 86 -16.51 -3.47 12.57
C GLU A 86 -15.96 -4.18 11.33
N ARG A 87 -15.27 -5.31 11.53
CA ARG A 87 -14.84 -6.20 10.44
C ARG A 87 -16.04 -6.68 9.63
N ASP A 88 -17.11 -7.09 10.30
CA ASP A 88 -18.30 -7.66 9.65
C ASP A 88 -19.15 -6.58 8.95
N ALA A 89 -19.04 -5.31 9.35
CA ALA A 89 -19.50 -4.18 8.55
C ALA A 89 -18.63 -3.98 7.31
N ARG A 90 -17.30 -3.95 7.46
CA ARG A 90 -16.34 -3.79 6.35
C ARG A 90 -16.45 -4.88 5.29
N LEU A 91 -16.59 -6.15 5.69
CA LEU A 91 -16.72 -7.28 4.77
C LEU A 91 -18.03 -7.23 3.97
N ARG A 92 -19.14 -6.81 4.59
CA ARG A 92 -20.41 -6.58 3.87
C ARG A 92 -20.27 -5.43 2.87
N TRP A 93 -19.65 -4.33 3.27
CA TRP A 93 -19.43 -3.17 2.40
C TRP A 93 -18.47 -3.46 1.23
N TYR A 94 -17.36 -4.18 1.45
CA TYR A 94 -16.48 -4.62 0.35
C TYR A 94 -17.24 -5.47 -0.68
N ARG A 95 -18.09 -6.40 -0.24
CA ARG A 95 -18.96 -7.18 -1.12
C ARG A 95 -19.97 -6.30 -1.87
N GLU A 96 -20.64 -5.38 -1.19
CA GLU A 96 -21.63 -4.46 -1.77
C GLU A 96 -21.00 -3.48 -2.77
N MET A 97 -19.73 -3.10 -2.58
CA MET A 97 -18.94 -2.32 -3.53
C MET A 97 -18.27 -3.17 -4.63
N GLY A 98 -18.41 -4.51 -4.63
CA GLY A 98 -17.75 -5.38 -5.61
C GLY A 98 -16.22 -5.27 -5.57
N VAL A 99 -15.66 -5.32 -4.36
CA VAL A 99 -14.22 -5.18 -4.08
C VAL A 99 -13.60 -6.54 -3.81
N GLY A 100 -12.53 -6.88 -4.54
CA GLY A 100 -11.69 -8.04 -4.24
C GLY A 100 -10.70 -7.68 -3.14
N TRP A 101 -10.45 -8.57 -2.19
CA TRP A 101 -9.57 -8.27 -1.05
C TRP A 101 -8.77 -9.46 -0.53
N VAL A 102 -7.62 -9.18 0.09
CA VAL A 102 -6.74 -10.16 0.75
C VAL A 102 -6.28 -9.64 2.11
N ALA A 103 -6.40 -10.47 3.15
CA ALA A 103 -5.96 -10.18 4.52
C ALA A 103 -5.01 -11.27 5.05
N ARG A 104 -3.71 -10.92 5.15
CA ARG A 104 -2.65 -11.82 5.64
C ARG A 104 -2.85 -12.20 7.11
N PRO A 105 -2.41 -13.38 7.57
CA PRO A 105 -2.41 -13.75 8.99
C PRO A 105 -1.78 -12.67 9.89
N ARG A 106 -2.23 -12.56 11.14
CA ARG A 106 -1.83 -11.47 12.05
C ARG A 106 -0.34 -11.59 12.39
N HIS A 107 0.39 -10.47 12.40
CA HIS A 107 1.82 -10.50 12.75
C HIS A 107 1.98 -10.90 14.23
N GLY A 108 2.60 -12.05 14.48
CA GLY A 108 2.74 -12.65 15.80
C GLY A 108 1.70 -13.72 16.15
N CYS A 109 0.75 -14.06 15.27
CA CYS A 109 -0.15 -15.19 15.52
C CYS A 109 0.64 -16.52 15.59
N PRO A 110 0.24 -17.48 16.44
CA PRO A 110 0.85 -18.81 16.46
C PRO A 110 0.59 -19.55 15.14
N ALA A 111 1.31 -20.66 14.92
CA ALA A 111 0.92 -21.68 13.94
C ALA A 111 -0.39 -22.37 14.36
N GLU A 112 -1.17 -22.81 13.38
CA GLU A 112 -2.41 -23.53 13.63
C GLU A 112 -2.18 -24.84 14.42
N GLY A 113 -3.05 -25.11 15.38
CA GLY A 113 -2.92 -26.27 16.28
C GLY A 113 -1.90 -26.10 17.42
N ALA A 114 -1.28 -24.93 17.61
CA ALA A 114 -0.48 -24.65 18.80
C ALA A 114 -1.30 -24.79 20.09
N THR A 115 -0.75 -25.47 21.11
CA THR A 115 -1.48 -25.78 22.34
C THR A 115 -1.46 -24.61 23.33
N SER A 116 -2.36 -24.64 24.32
CA SER A 116 -2.32 -23.75 25.49
C SER A 116 -0.97 -23.80 26.20
N ASP A 117 -0.42 -25.02 26.30
CA ASP A 117 0.90 -25.34 26.83
C ASP A 117 2.04 -24.63 26.08
N ASP A 118 1.95 -24.55 24.75
CA ASP A 118 2.95 -23.85 23.91
C ASP A 118 2.86 -22.33 24.11
N LEU A 119 1.64 -21.79 24.14
CA LEU A 119 1.37 -20.37 24.39
C LEU A 119 1.93 -19.92 25.76
N GLU A 120 1.71 -20.69 26.82
CA GLU A 120 2.21 -20.40 28.16
C GLU A 120 3.75 -20.51 28.26
N LYS A 121 4.35 -21.52 27.60
CA LYS A 121 5.82 -21.64 27.49
C LYS A 121 6.42 -20.48 26.69
N GLY A 122 5.72 -19.98 25.67
CA GLY A 122 6.11 -18.80 24.90
C GLY A 122 6.07 -17.50 25.73
N LEU A 123 5.07 -17.34 26.60
CA LEU A 123 4.91 -16.18 27.49
C LEU A 123 5.95 -16.15 28.63
N THR A 124 6.32 -17.32 29.16
CA THR A 124 7.26 -17.45 30.28
C THR A 124 8.74 -17.47 29.86
N ALA A 125 9.05 -17.59 28.57
CA ALA A 125 10.41 -17.65 28.05
C ALA A 125 11.17 -16.31 28.16
N LYS A 126 12.08 -16.19 29.14
CA LYS A 126 13.07 -15.10 29.18
C LYS A 126 13.85 -15.04 27.85
N LYS A 127 14.02 -13.82 27.31
CA LYS A 127 14.82 -13.52 26.10
C LYS A 127 16.15 -14.31 26.10
N GLY A 128 16.28 -15.27 25.20
CA GLY A 128 17.55 -15.96 24.91
C GLY A 128 17.59 -17.49 25.09
N LYS A 129 16.52 -18.16 25.53
CA LYS A 129 16.48 -19.65 25.58
C LYS A 129 15.56 -20.27 24.53
N LYS A 130 15.88 -21.50 24.11
CA LYS A 130 15.09 -22.32 23.17
C LYS A 130 13.75 -22.70 23.80
N GLY A 131 12.67 -22.26 23.19
CA GLY A 131 11.28 -22.45 23.64
C GLY A 131 10.33 -21.45 22.99
N LYS A 132 10.60 -21.06 21.74
CA LYS A 132 9.87 -20.00 21.04
C LYS A 132 8.78 -20.63 20.17
N VAL A 133 7.52 -20.33 20.48
CA VAL A 133 6.37 -20.66 19.63
C VAL A 133 6.61 -20.14 18.20
N GLU A 134 6.35 -20.98 17.22
CA GLU A 134 6.45 -20.58 15.81
C GLU A 134 5.30 -19.61 15.50
N THR A 135 5.65 -18.41 15.04
CA THR A 135 4.73 -17.27 14.94
C THR A 135 4.85 -16.57 13.59
N PHE A 136 3.73 -16.20 12.99
CA PHE A 136 3.71 -15.61 11.66
C PHE A 136 4.36 -14.22 11.65
N SER A 137 5.45 -14.07 10.90
CA SER A 137 6.15 -12.80 10.76
C SER A 137 5.85 -12.14 9.42
N ARG A 138 4.79 -11.32 9.35
CA ARG A 138 4.60 -10.35 8.23
C ARG A 138 5.92 -9.61 7.98
N ALA A 139 6.48 -9.78 6.79
CA ALA A 139 7.85 -9.41 6.45
C ALA A 139 8.06 -7.91 6.22
N GLY A 140 9.33 -7.51 6.18
CA GLY A 140 9.79 -6.13 5.98
C GLY A 140 9.71 -5.20 7.19
N ARG A 141 10.55 -4.15 7.20
CA ARG A 141 10.54 -3.09 8.23
C ARG A 141 9.27 -2.23 8.14
N PHE A 142 8.80 -2.01 6.92
CA PHE A 142 7.56 -1.32 6.57
C PHE A 142 6.67 -2.31 5.82
N LYS A 143 5.42 -2.47 6.25
CA LYS A 143 4.60 -3.63 5.88
C LYS A 143 3.75 -3.46 4.61
N LYS A 144 3.76 -2.27 3.97
CA LYS A 144 3.04 -1.95 2.72
C LYS A 144 3.54 -2.81 1.56
N ALA A 145 4.83 -2.75 1.25
CA ALA A 145 5.49 -3.58 0.23
C ALA A 145 5.14 -5.08 0.35
N SER A 146 5.35 -5.68 1.52
CA SER A 146 5.11 -7.12 1.73
C SER A 146 3.62 -7.49 1.75
N ASN A 147 2.73 -6.54 2.02
CA ASN A 147 1.29 -6.73 1.92
C ASN A 147 0.87 -6.87 0.45
N MET A 148 1.33 -5.93 -0.38
CA MET A 148 1.09 -5.95 -1.83
C MET A 148 1.72 -7.19 -2.48
N ASN A 149 2.98 -7.54 -2.16
CA ASN A 149 3.61 -8.77 -2.66
C ASN A 149 2.81 -10.04 -2.33
N TYR A 150 2.32 -10.18 -1.10
CA TYR A 150 1.56 -11.36 -0.69
C TYR A 150 0.21 -11.44 -1.44
N ALA A 151 -0.50 -10.32 -1.56
CA ALA A 151 -1.76 -10.24 -2.29
C ALA A 151 -1.56 -10.55 -3.80
N LEU A 152 -0.50 -10.02 -4.40
CA LEU A 152 -0.12 -10.31 -5.79
C LEU A 152 0.29 -11.78 -5.98
N LYS A 153 1.02 -12.39 -5.04
CA LYS A 153 1.35 -13.82 -5.07
C LYS A 153 0.10 -14.71 -4.98
N LEU A 154 -0.89 -14.36 -4.16
CA LEU A 154 -2.16 -15.08 -4.10
C LEU A 154 -3.01 -14.87 -5.37
N SER A 155 -3.03 -13.67 -5.94
CA SER A 155 -3.68 -13.38 -7.24
C SER A 155 -3.06 -14.19 -8.39
N LEU A 156 -1.72 -14.28 -8.46
CA LEU A 156 -1.02 -15.08 -9.47
C LEU A 156 -1.24 -16.59 -9.29
N CYS A 157 -1.34 -17.08 -8.05
CA CYS A 157 -1.73 -18.46 -7.77
C CYS A 157 -3.18 -18.73 -8.21
N MET A 158 -4.11 -17.81 -7.92
CA MET A 158 -5.52 -17.86 -8.36
C MET A 158 -5.65 -17.90 -9.89
N GLU A 159 -4.92 -17.08 -10.65
CA GLU A 159 -4.94 -17.12 -12.13
C GLU A 159 -4.43 -18.48 -12.66
N LYS A 160 -3.40 -19.08 -12.03
CA LYS A 160 -2.96 -20.45 -12.37
C LYS A 160 -4.06 -21.49 -12.10
N CYS A 161 -4.69 -21.45 -10.92
CA CYS A 161 -5.83 -22.33 -10.59
C CYS A 161 -7.02 -22.15 -11.56
N LEU A 162 -7.28 -20.90 -11.98
CA LEU A 162 -8.35 -20.57 -12.93
C LEU A 162 -8.07 -21.16 -14.31
N GLU A 163 -6.84 -21.03 -14.81
CA GLU A 163 -6.47 -21.62 -16.10
C GLU A 163 -6.68 -23.14 -16.11
N ILE A 164 -6.31 -23.83 -15.02
CA ILE A 164 -6.55 -25.26 -14.85
C ILE A 164 -8.04 -25.59 -14.93
N LEU A 165 -8.89 -24.90 -14.15
CA LEU A 165 -10.34 -25.12 -14.15
C LEU A 165 -10.99 -24.84 -15.51
N VAL A 166 -10.51 -23.83 -16.23
CA VAL A 166 -10.96 -23.50 -17.60
C VAL A 166 -10.55 -24.59 -18.60
N ARG A 167 -9.29 -25.07 -18.54
CA ARG A 167 -8.78 -26.18 -19.36
C ARG A 167 -9.58 -27.48 -19.10
N GLU A 168 -9.87 -27.81 -17.84
CA GLU A 168 -10.69 -28.96 -17.46
C GLU A 168 -12.13 -28.86 -17.99
N LYS A 169 -12.78 -27.69 -17.83
CA LYS A 169 -14.14 -27.44 -18.34
C LYS A 169 -14.19 -27.54 -19.87
N GLY A 170 -13.18 -27.02 -20.56
CA GLY A 170 -13.05 -27.16 -22.02
C GLY A 170 -12.91 -28.62 -22.48
N ALA A 171 -12.04 -29.39 -21.83
CA ALA A 171 -11.88 -30.82 -22.11
C ALA A 171 -13.14 -31.64 -21.80
N GLY A 172 -13.88 -31.29 -20.74
CA GLY A 172 -15.18 -31.88 -20.41
C GLY A 172 -16.24 -31.57 -21.48
N SER A 173 -16.31 -30.33 -21.95
CA SER A 173 -17.23 -29.91 -23.01
C SER A 173 -16.96 -30.63 -24.34
N LEU A 174 -15.69 -30.79 -24.73
CA LEU A 174 -15.29 -31.51 -25.94
C LEU A 174 -15.64 -33.00 -25.89
N ARG A 175 -15.53 -33.63 -24.71
CA ARG A 175 -15.99 -35.01 -24.49
C ARG A 175 -17.50 -35.13 -24.58
N ALA A 176 -18.25 -34.14 -24.11
CA ALA A 176 -19.71 -34.11 -24.21
C ALA A 176 -20.21 -33.87 -25.65
N SER A 177 -19.45 -33.15 -26.50
CA SER A 177 -19.81 -32.87 -27.89
C SER A 177 -19.46 -33.98 -28.90
N GLY A 178 -18.99 -35.15 -28.43
CA GLY A 178 -18.78 -36.34 -29.27
C GLY A 178 -17.64 -36.25 -30.29
N VAL A 179 -16.77 -35.23 -30.23
CA VAL A 179 -15.66 -35.06 -31.16
C VAL A 179 -14.49 -35.96 -30.72
N PRO A 180 -13.93 -36.83 -31.60
CA PRO A 180 -12.86 -37.76 -31.20
C PRO A 180 -11.54 -37.04 -30.88
N SER A 181 -11.19 -36.96 -29.59
CA SER A 181 -9.84 -36.55 -29.17
C SER A 181 -8.85 -37.72 -29.32
N HIS A 182 -7.78 -37.54 -30.09
CA HIS A 182 -6.67 -38.50 -30.12
C HIS A 182 -6.06 -38.70 -28.71
N PRO A 183 -5.55 -39.91 -28.39
CA PRO A 183 -5.06 -40.25 -27.05
C PRO A 183 -3.67 -39.66 -26.74
N GLY A 184 -3.60 -38.34 -26.57
CA GLY A 184 -2.52 -37.66 -25.86
C GLY A 184 -2.86 -37.54 -24.38
N ALA A 185 -1.93 -37.90 -23.48
CA ALA A 185 -2.15 -37.82 -22.04
C ALA A 185 -2.14 -36.36 -21.55
N THR A 186 -3.19 -35.95 -20.84
CA THR A 186 -3.25 -34.63 -20.18
C THR A 186 -2.24 -34.57 -19.04
N PRO A 187 -1.31 -33.60 -18.99
CA PRO A 187 -0.41 -33.43 -17.86
C PRO A 187 -1.14 -32.85 -16.63
N THR A 188 -0.74 -33.32 -15.45
CA THR A 188 -1.20 -32.83 -14.14
C THR A 188 -0.48 -31.53 -13.73
N LEU A 189 -0.94 -30.84 -12.67
CA LEU A 189 -0.27 -29.63 -12.12
C LEU A 189 1.23 -29.84 -11.91
N ALA A 190 1.60 -30.93 -11.22
CA ALA A 190 3.00 -31.24 -10.96
C ALA A 190 3.81 -31.40 -12.25
N GLN A 191 3.22 -31.98 -13.30
CA GLN A 191 3.82 -32.16 -14.63
C GLN A 191 3.73 -30.92 -15.53
N LEU A 192 3.15 -29.81 -15.06
CA LEU A 192 3.20 -28.50 -15.72
C LEU A 192 4.16 -27.57 -14.97
N ALA A 193 4.14 -27.56 -13.63
CA ALA A 193 5.14 -26.86 -12.82
C ALA A 193 6.55 -27.44 -13.05
N SER A 194 6.70 -28.78 -13.08
CA SER A 194 7.96 -29.41 -13.46
C SER A 194 8.31 -29.22 -14.94
N ARG A 195 7.35 -28.81 -15.78
CA ARG A 195 7.59 -28.52 -17.20
C ARG A 195 8.04 -27.08 -17.42
N GLU A 196 7.53 -26.10 -16.67
CA GLU A 196 8.11 -24.76 -16.61
C GLU A 196 9.53 -24.81 -16.02
N GLN A 197 9.76 -25.64 -14.98
CA GLN A 197 11.11 -25.87 -14.45
C GLN A 197 12.00 -26.65 -15.44
N GLN A 198 11.51 -27.70 -16.11
CA GLN A 198 12.27 -28.38 -17.16
C GLN A 198 12.53 -27.49 -18.37
N GLU A 199 11.62 -26.64 -18.83
CA GLU A 199 11.89 -25.74 -19.96
C GLU A 199 12.89 -24.63 -19.56
N LEU A 200 13.04 -24.35 -18.26
CA LEU A 200 14.11 -23.52 -17.70
C LEU A 200 15.45 -24.29 -17.56
N GLU A 201 15.44 -25.59 -17.21
CA GLU A 201 16.62 -26.42 -16.92
C GLU A 201 17.17 -27.20 -18.14
N GLU A 202 16.32 -27.61 -19.08
CA GLU A 202 16.65 -28.20 -20.38
C GLU A 202 17.22 -27.14 -21.35
N SER A 203 17.05 -25.85 -21.03
CA SER A 203 17.85 -24.77 -21.63
C SER A 203 19.34 -24.84 -21.24
N LEU A 204 19.71 -25.69 -20.28
CA LEU A 204 21.06 -25.80 -19.70
C LEU A 204 21.70 -27.20 -19.75
N SER A 205 20.97 -28.32 -19.89
CA SER A 205 21.58 -29.67 -20.00
C SER A 205 20.67 -30.77 -20.59
N SER A 206 21.24 -31.94 -20.93
CA SER A 206 20.61 -32.98 -21.77
C SER A 206 20.67 -34.43 -21.21
N ASN A 207 19.77 -35.30 -21.74
CA ASN A 207 19.76 -36.79 -21.77
C ASN A 207 19.10 -37.63 -20.62
N SER A 208 17.93 -38.22 -20.99
CA SER A 208 17.63 -39.69 -21.02
C SER A 208 16.81 -40.44 -19.91
N HIS A 209 15.66 -40.98 -20.37
CA HIS A 209 14.94 -42.26 -20.05
C HIS A 209 14.34 -42.66 -18.66
N HIS A 210 12.98 -42.69 -18.62
CA HIS A 210 12.05 -43.68 -17.98
C HIS A 210 12.07 -43.91 -16.43
N ARG A 211 11.03 -44.41 -15.73
CA ARG A 211 9.72 -45.07 -16.05
C ARG A 211 8.64 -44.78 -14.95
N TYR A 212 7.36 -45.05 -15.24
CA TYR A 212 6.14 -44.93 -14.38
C TYR A 212 5.60 -46.32 -13.92
N PRO A 213 4.42 -46.47 -13.24
CA PRO A 213 3.63 -45.63 -12.31
C PRO A 213 3.53 -46.38 -10.94
N PRO A 214 2.41 -46.52 -10.16
CA PRO A 214 1.16 -45.76 -9.91
C PRO A 214 1.07 -45.30 -8.42
N THR A 215 -0.03 -44.98 -7.70
CA THR A 215 -1.51 -45.16 -7.77
C THR A 215 -2.31 -43.93 -7.23
N SER A 216 -3.63 -44.08 -7.03
CA SER A 216 -4.56 -43.18 -6.31
C SER A 216 -5.47 -44.05 -5.39
N PRO A 217 -6.33 -43.50 -4.50
CA PRO A 217 -7.51 -42.65 -4.84
C PRO A 217 -7.68 -41.49 -3.81
N ASN A 218 -8.78 -40.73 -3.68
CA ASN A 218 -10.09 -40.68 -4.36
C ASN A 218 -10.66 -39.23 -4.35
N LEU A 219 -11.80 -38.97 -5.02
CA LEU A 219 -12.59 -37.73 -4.83
C LEU A 219 -14.10 -38.00 -5.01
N SER A 220 -14.96 -37.45 -4.16
CA SER A 220 -16.43 -37.61 -4.29
C SER A 220 -17.25 -36.46 -3.69
N SER A 221 -18.30 -36.07 -4.42
CA SER A 221 -19.47 -35.28 -4.00
C SER A 221 -19.24 -33.93 -3.29
N MET A 222 -19.46 -32.83 -4.03
CA MET A 222 -20.27 -31.72 -3.50
C MET A 222 -21.07 -31.03 -4.63
N GLN A 223 -22.39 -31.17 -4.60
CA GLN A 223 -23.35 -30.28 -5.27
C GLN A 223 -24.11 -29.54 -4.17
N GLY A 224 -24.21 -28.21 -4.25
CA GLY A 224 -25.08 -27.48 -3.31
C GLY A 224 -24.79 -25.99 -3.20
N ARG A 225 -25.57 -25.20 -3.96
CA ARG A 225 -25.80 -23.73 -3.83
C ARG A 225 -24.57 -22.83 -3.94
N GLY A 226 -24.69 -21.77 -4.74
CA GLY A 226 -23.70 -20.69 -4.77
C GLY A 226 -23.59 -20.03 -3.39
N PHE A 227 -22.39 -20.08 -2.81
CA PHE A 227 -22.09 -19.38 -1.56
C PHE A 227 -21.69 -17.94 -1.86
N GLY A 228 -22.15 -16.99 -1.05
CA GLY A 228 -21.60 -15.64 -1.07
C GLY A 228 -20.23 -15.65 -0.41
N TYR A 229 -19.16 -15.85 -1.18
CA TYR A 229 -17.81 -15.89 -0.63
C TYR A 229 -17.40 -14.55 0.02
N GLY A 230 -16.51 -14.64 1.01
CA GLY A 230 -16.26 -13.60 2.02
C GLY A 230 -17.15 -13.74 3.26
N MET A 231 -18.36 -14.29 3.14
CA MET A 231 -19.25 -14.55 4.29
C MET A 231 -18.65 -15.57 5.28
N GLN A 232 -17.73 -16.45 4.84
CA GLN A 232 -17.13 -17.48 5.69
C GLN A 232 -16.32 -16.92 6.87
N TYR A 233 -15.96 -15.63 6.87
CA TYR A 233 -15.22 -14.95 7.94
C TYR A 233 -16.09 -14.07 8.86
N LEU A 234 -17.38 -13.91 8.54
CA LEU A 234 -18.31 -13.20 9.43
C LEU A 234 -18.55 -14.01 10.71
N GLY A 235 -18.74 -13.34 11.84
CA GLY A 235 -18.99 -13.97 13.15
C GLY A 235 -17.79 -14.75 13.72
N ARG A 236 -16.61 -14.71 13.09
CA ARG A 236 -15.37 -15.37 13.55
C ARG A 236 -14.43 -14.43 14.28
N GLU A 237 -13.29 -14.88 14.79
CA GLU A 237 -12.28 -14.00 15.39
C GLU A 237 -11.19 -13.59 14.39
N GLY A 238 -10.52 -12.46 14.64
CA GLY A 238 -9.43 -11.96 13.77
C GLY A 238 -8.18 -12.85 13.73
N ASP A 239 -8.04 -13.75 14.71
CA ASP A 239 -6.86 -14.60 14.94
C ASP A 239 -7.21 -16.10 14.96
N ASP A 240 -8.21 -16.49 14.14
CA ASP A 240 -8.82 -17.82 13.88
C ASP A 240 -7.89 -19.06 13.79
N MET A 241 -6.58 -18.94 13.97
CA MET A 241 -5.60 -20.02 13.90
C MET A 241 -5.63 -20.96 15.12
N THR A 242 -6.51 -20.74 16.10
CA THR A 242 -6.72 -21.66 17.24
C THR A 242 -7.89 -22.59 16.97
N VAL A 243 -7.64 -23.75 16.35
CA VAL A 243 -8.61 -24.85 16.26
C VAL A 243 -8.76 -25.53 17.63
N GLY A 244 -9.49 -24.86 18.52
CA GLY A 244 -9.94 -25.43 19.79
C GLY A 244 -11.14 -26.36 19.57
N ALA A 245 -11.00 -27.63 19.91
CA ALA A 245 -12.06 -28.61 19.70
C ALA A 245 -13.21 -28.46 20.72
N GLY A 246 -14.46 -28.51 20.22
CA GLY A 246 -15.60 -28.97 21.03
C GLY A 246 -16.63 -27.93 21.47
N VAL A 247 -17.50 -27.52 20.55
CA VAL A 247 -18.94 -27.35 20.87
C VAL A 247 -19.74 -28.11 19.82
N GLY A 248 -20.47 -29.14 20.25
CA GLY A 248 -21.38 -29.93 19.39
C GLY A 248 -22.73 -29.23 19.18
N PRO A 249 -23.52 -29.63 18.18
CA PRO A 249 -24.71 -28.90 17.76
C PRO A 249 -25.96 -29.17 18.62
N THR A 250 -26.72 -28.11 18.93
CA THR A 250 -28.13 -28.21 19.38
C THR A 250 -29.01 -27.12 18.72
N ASP A 251 -29.78 -27.57 17.73
CA ASP A 251 -31.01 -27.01 17.12
C ASP A 251 -31.22 -25.50 16.82
N PRO A 252 -31.55 -25.12 15.56
CA PRO A 252 -31.94 -23.77 15.17
C PRO A 252 -33.47 -23.55 15.22
N LEU A 253 -34.12 -23.72 16.38
CA LEU A 253 -35.58 -23.54 16.54
C LEU A 253 -35.97 -22.72 17.79
N SER A 254 -35.93 -21.39 17.70
CA SER A 254 -36.63 -20.51 18.66
C SER A 254 -37.05 -19.14 18.07
N ASN A 255 -38.03 -19.23 17.17
CA ASN A 255 -39.19 -18.33 17.05
C ASN A 255 -39.08 -16.97 16.30
N PRO A 256 -39.89 -16.74 15.25
CA PRO A 256 -40.15 -15.41 14.68
C PRO A 256 -41.34 -14.68 15.35
N LEU A 257 -41.29 -13.35 15.33
CA LEU A 257 -42.38 -12.34 15.34
C LEU A 257 -43.63 -12.47 16.25
N ALA A 258 -44.02 -11.30 16.77
CA ALA A 258 -45.38 -10.88 17.16
C ALA A 258 -45.90 -11.25 18.58
N MET A 259 -47.01 -10.59 18.94
CA MET A 259 -47.54 -10.46 20.30
C MET A 259 -48.63 -11.50 20.65
N GLY A 260 -48.74 -11.79 21.96
CA GLY A 260 -50.03 -11.76 22.66
C GLY A 260 -51.08 -12.84 22.37
N THR A 261 -51.06 -13.91 23.15
CA THR A 261 -52.21 -14.78 23.46
C THR A 261 -53.14 -14.11 24.52
N PRO A 262 -54.36 -14.60 24.88
CA PRO A 262 -54.91 -15.96 24.64
C PRO A 262 -56.40 -16.11 24.19
N THR A 263 -56.65 -17.36 23.76
CA THR A 263 -57.85 -18.24 23.61
C THR A 263 -59.05 -18.12 24.60
N PRO A 264 -60.16 -18.92 24.45
CA PRO A 264 -60.65 -19.79 23.33
C PRO A 264 -62.19 -19.69 23.01
N GLY A 265 -62.72 -20.47 22.03
CA GLY A 265 -64.19 -20.75 21.98
C GLY A 265 -64.84 -21.53 20.81
N THR A 266 -64.70 -22.88 20.74
CA THR A 266 -65.70 -23.84 20.15
C THR A 266 -65.98 -23.81 18.60
N PRO A 267 -66.71 -24.78 17.97
CA PRO A 267 -66.34 -25.32 16.62
C PRO A 267 -67.48 -25.36 15.55
N VAL A 268 -67.27 -26.07 14.40
CA VAL A 268 -68.20 -26.97 13.63
C VAL A 268 -68.10 -26.95 12.07
N ILE A 269 -67.66 -28.09 11.48
CA ILE A 269 -68.04 -28.77 10.18
C ILE A 269 -67.64 -28.19 8.77
N PRO A 270 -67.45 -29.03 7.71
CA PRO A 270 -66.72 -28.70 6.46
C PRO A 270 -67.47 -28.92 5.11
N GLY A 271 -66.83 -28.65 3.94
CA GLY A 271 -67.40 -29.04 2.62
C GLY A 271 -66.54 -28.84 1.34
N THR A 272 -65.91 -29.93 0.86
CA THR A 272 -65.66 -30.37 -0.56
C THR A 272 -64.94 -29.51 -1.65
N PRO A 273 -64.39 -30.14 -2.74
CA PRO A 273 -63.49 -29.50 -3.74
C PRO A 273 -64.05 -29.43 -5.19
N VAL A 274 -63.26 -28.88 -6.14
CA VAL A 274 -63.50 -28.94 -7.61
C VAL A 274 -62.17 -29.21 -8.37
N THR A 275 -62.24 -29.88 -9.52
CA THR A 275 -61.09 -30.41 -10.32
C THR A 275 -60.87 -29.71 -11.68
N ALA A 276 -59.75 -30.04 -12.33
CA ALA A 276 -59.18 -29.37 -13.51
C ALA A 276 -59.81 -29.69 -14.89
N ALA A 277 -59.46 -28.89 -15.91
CA ALA A 277 -59.47 -29.24 -17.33
C ALA A 277 -58.33 -28.50 -18.10
N PRO A 278 -57.78 -29.01 -19.22
CA PRO A 278 -56.52 -28.51 -19.82
C PRO A 278 -56.66 -27.88 -21.24
N GLY A 279 -55.58 -27.26 -21.75
CA GLY A 279 -55.48 -26.83 -23.15
C GLY A 279 -54.06 -26.46 -23.62
N ALA A 280 -53.61 -27.02 -24.74
CA ALA A 280 -52.37 -26.75 -25.50
C ALA A 280 -52.53 -27.37 -26.92
N PRO A 281 -51.65 -27.15 -27.92
CA PRO A 281 -50.41 -26.35 -27.93
C PRO A 281 -50.29 -25.36 -29.12
N LEU A 282 -49.30 -24.45 -29.08
CA LEU A 282 -48.62 -23.92 -30.28
C LEU A 282 -47.14 -23.58 -30.00
N LEU A 283 -46.28 -23.97 -30.94
CA LEU A 283 -44.94 -23.43 -31.24
C LEU A 283 -45.06 -22.80 -32.65
N PRO A 284 -44.21 -21.84 -33.11
CA PRO A 284 -42.76 -21.81 -32.83
C PRO A 284 -42.08 -20.42 -32.70
N SER A 285 -40.86 -20.40 -32.15
CA SER A 285 -39.63 -19.90 -32.82
C SER A 285 -38.47 -19.84 -31.83
N GLN A 286 -37.32 -20.42 -32.16
CA GLN A 286 -36.10 -20.29 -31.35
C GLN A 286 -35.39 -18.97 -31.66
N GLY A 287 -35.77 -17.91 -30.94
CA GLY A 287 -34.82 -16.84 -30.64
C GLY A 287 -33.82 -17.36 -29.61
N VAL A 288 -32.52 -17.24 -29.90
CA VAL A 288 -31.48 -17.48 -28.89
C VAL A 288 -31.43 -16.24 -28.01
N ASP A 289 -31.79 -16.39 -26.73
CA ASP A 289 -31.72 -15.30 -25.76
C ASP A 289 -30.25 -15.02 -25.40
N GLU A 290 -29.61 -14.13 -26.15
CA GLU A 290 -28.22 -13.73 -25.95
C GLU A 290 -28.00 -13.14 -24.56
N GLN A 291 -28.95 -12.38 -24.01
CA GLN A 291 -28.85 -11.81 -22.67
C GLN A 291 -28.93 -12.90 -21.58
N GLY A 292 -29.85 -13.86 -21.74
CA GLY A 292 -29.95 -15.03 -20.86
C GLY A 292 -28.70 -15.92 -20.90
N ILE A 293 -28.09 -16.09 -22.08
CA ILE A 293 -26.82 -16.83 -22.23
C ILE A 293 -25.65 -16.05 -21.63
N ILE A 294 -25.52 -14.74 -21.87
CA ILE A 294 -24.46 -13.90 -21.30
C ILE A 294 -24.53 -13.93 -19.76
N SER A 295 -25.70 -13.68 -19.18
CA SER A 295 -25.90 -13.75 -17.72
C SER A 295 -25.56 -15.12 -17.13
N SER A 296 -25.95 -16.20 -17.83
CA SER A 296 -25.59 -17.57 -17.44
C SER A 296 -24.08 -17.82 -17.52
N LEU A 297 -23.42 -17.31 -18.55
CA LEU A 297 -21.97 -17.42 -18.74
C LEU A 297 -21.19 -16.61 -17.70
N GLU A 298 -21.60 -15.38 -17.40
CA GLU A 298 -21.00 -14.54 -16.36
C GLU A 298 -21.11 -15.21 -14.98
N THR A 299 -22.29 -15.70 -14.62
CA THR A 299 -22.47 -16.47 -13.37
C THR A 299 -21.54 -17.70 -13.34
N LEU A 300 -21.41 -18.40 -14.47
CA LEU A 300 -20.53 -19.57 -14.64
C LEU A 300 -19.03 -19.25 -14.77
N THR A 301 -18.63 -17.99 -14.95
CA THR A 301 -17.22 -17.56 -14.83
C THR A 301 -16.90 -17.16 -13.41
N ASP A 302 -17.81 -16.45 -12.74
CA ASP A 302 -17.59 -15.94 -11.39
C ASP A 302 -17.53 -17.11 -10.38
N ASP A 303 -18.35 -18.15 -10.58
CA ASP A 303 -18.26 -19.45 -9.91
C ASP A 303 -16.92 -20.18 -10.12
N LEU A 304 -16.21 -19.94 -11.24
CA LEU A 304 -14.89 -20.55 -11.50
C LEU A 304 -13.75 -19.73 -10.91
N GLU A 305 -13.82 -18.41 -10.99
CA GLU A 305 -12.82 -17.50 -10.44
C GLU A 305 -12.76 -17.62 -8.91
N GLU A 306 -13.91 -17.66 -8.23
CA GLU A 306 -13.94 -17.80 -6.77
C GLU A 306 -13.57 -19.22 -6.30
N ARG A 307 -13.86 -20.25 -7.11
CA ARG A 307 -13.30 -21.61 -6.90
C ARG A 307 -11.79 -21.66 -7.08
N ALA A 308 -11.24 -20.94 -8.06
CA ALA A 308 -9.80 -20.82 -8.26
C ALA A 308 -9.13 -20.10 -7.08
N LEU A 309 -9.76 -19.06 -6.53
CA LEU A 309 -9.28 -18.39 -5.33
C LEU A 309 -9.29 -19.33 -4.11
N GLN A 310 -10.33 -20.15 -3.94
CA GLN A 310 -10.35 -21.14 -2.87
C GLN A 310 -9.27 -22.22 -3.03
N MET A 311 -8.93 -22.64 -4.25
CA MET A 311 -7.77 -23.51 -4.50
C MET A 311 -6.45 -22.82 -4.13
N ALA A 312 -6.26 -21.56 -4.53
CA ALA A 312 -5.06 -20.78 -4.23
C ALA A 312 -4.87 -20.49 -2.73
N ILE A 313 -5.96 -20.24 -1.99
CA ILE A 313 -5.97 -20.12 -0.52
C ILE A 313 -5.49 -21.43 0.13
N GLU A 314 -5.90 -22.59 -0.42
CA GLU A 314 -5.49 -23.89 0.09
C GLU A 314 -4.04 -24.21 -0.26
N GLU A 315 -3.58 -23.91 -1.48
CA GLU A 315 -2.18 -24.09 -1.89
C GLU A 315 -1.22 -23.26 -1.02
N VAL A 316 -1.53 -21.97 -0.79
CA VAL A 316 -0.74 -21.11 0.10
C VAL A 316 -0.74 -21.66 1.53
N TYR A 317 -1.86 -22.21 2.01
CA TYR A 317 -1.95 -22.81 3.34
C TYR A 317 -1.11 -24.09 3.46
N GLU A 318 -1.20 -25.00 2.49
CA GLU A 318 -0.39 -26.23 2.41
C GLU A 318 1.11 -25.91 2.32
N VAL A 319 1.51 -24.88 1.56
CA VAL A 319 2.90 -24.40 1.46
C VAL A 319 3.44 -23.88 2.80
N THR A 320 2.59 -23.37 3.70
CA THR A 320 3.03 -23.06 5.09
C THR A 320 3.17 -24.30 5.98
N GLY A 321 2.83 -25.50 5.49
CA GLY A 321 2.68 -26.71 6.30
C GLY A 321 1.39 -26.69 7.12
N ARG A 322 0.30 -26.13 6.58
CA ARG A 322 -1.00 -25.89 7.25
C ARG A 322 -0.89 -25.04 8.52
N LYS A 323 0.05 -24.09 8.56
CA LYS A 323 0.31 -23.26 9.75
C LYS A 323 -0.44 -21.94 9.76
N TRP A 324 -0.62 -21.29 8.61
CA TRP A 324 -1.20 -19.94 8.55
C TRP A 324 -2.04 -19.72 7.28
N LYS A 325 -3.35 -19.55 7.45
CA LYS A 325 -4.30 -19.46 6.33
C LYS A 325 -4.60 -18.00 5.94
N PRO A 326 -4.43 -17.59 4.68
CA PRO A 326 -4.91 -16.28 4.23
C PRO A 326 -6.43 -16.21 4.31
N TRP A 327 -6.94 -14.98 4.36
CA TRP A 327 -8.35 -14.69 4.09
C TRP A 327 -8.40 -13.88 2.80
N ALA A 328 -9.32 -14.21 1.91
CA ALA A 328 -9.59 -13.45 0.69
C ALA A 328 -11.00 -13.73 0.18
N ALA A 329 -11.53 -12.85 -0.66
CA ALA A 329 -12.74 -13.05 -1.45
C ALA A 329 -12.83 -12.05 -2.61
N GLY A 330 -13.68 -12.34 -3.61
CA GLY A 330 -13.94 -11.43 -4.73
C GLY A 330 -12.91 -11.60 -5.85
N ALA A 331 -12.63 -12.86 -6.20
CA ALA A 331 -11.59 -13.31 -7.13
C ALA A 331 -11.53 -12.49 -8.43
N LYS A 332 -12.67 -12.24 -9.06
CA LYS A 332 -12.85 -11.44 -10.27
C LYS A 332 -12.16 -10.07 -10.22
N ALA A 333 -12.16 -9.43 -9.05
CA ALA A 333 -11.57 -8.12 -8.81
C ALA A 333 -10.13 -8.18 -8.26
N MET A 334 -9.61 -9.38 -7.95
CA MET A 334 -8.20 -9.60 -7.62
C MET A 334 -7.31 -9.82 -8.86
N ARG A 335 -7.92 -9.89 -10.05
CA ARG A 335 -7.24 -10.13 -11.34
C ARG A 335 -6.42 -8.91 -11.77
N MET A 336 -5.27 -9.14 -12.39
CA MET A 336 -4.34 -8.07 -12.77
C MET A 336 -4.55 -7.65 -14.24
N GLY A 337 -5.02 -6.42 -14.44
CA GLY A 337 -5.13 -5.78 -15.75
C GLY A 337 -3.78 -5.36 -16.34
N GLU A 338 -3.81 -4.83 -17.57
CA GLU A 338 -2.61 -4.34 -18.25
C GLU A 338 -2.00 -3.11 -17.54
N ILE A 339 -2.85 -2.32 -16.88
CA ILE A 339 -2.47 -1.15 -16.09
C ILE A 339 -2.97 -1.36 -14.65
N VAL A 340 -2.12 -1.01 -13.68
CA VAL A 340 -2.45 -0.97 -12.25
C VAL A 340 -2.49 0.49 -11.81
N LEU A 341 -3.60 0.94 -11.22
CA LEU A 341 -3.64 2.23 -10.53
C LEU A 341 -3.34 1.98 -9.04
N LEU A 342 -2.16 2.41 -8.57
CA LEU A 342 -1.79 2.32 -7.17
C LEU A 342 -2.21 3.60 -6.44
N VAL A 343 -3.05 3.44 -5.43
CA VAL A 343 -3.56 4.53 -4.57
C VAL A 343 -3.41 4.13 -3.10
N ASP A 344 -3.19 5.12 -2.23
CA ASP A 344 -3.24 4.89 -0.78
C ASP A 344 -4.67 5.06 -0.26
N SER A 345 -4.94 4.45 0.90
CA SER A 345 -6.25 4.36 1.55
C SER A 345 -6.98 5.70 1.73
N ASP A 346 -6.26 6.81 1.90
CA ASP A 346 -6.76 8.17 2.07
C ASP A 346 -6.58 9.05 0.81
N THR A 347 -6.80 8.46 -0.37
CA THR A 347 -6.70 9.12 -1.67
C THR A 347 -8.07 9.47 -2.24
N VAL A 348 -8.24 10.72 -2.68
CA VAL A 348 -9.32 11.10 -3.61
C VAL A 348 -8.78 11.10 -5.05
N VAL A 349 -9.46 10.37 -5.93
CA VAL A 349 -9.16 10.31 -7.38
C VAL A 349 -10.16 11.20 -8.14
N PRO A 350 -9.73 11.93 -9.19
CA PRO A 350 -10.63 12.84 -9.88
C PRO A 350 -11.67 12.09 -10.71
N GLU A 351 -12.95 12.41 -10.49
CA GLU A 351 -13.98 12.11 -11.48
C GLU A 351 -13.85 13.04 -12.70
N ALA A 352 -14.33 12.60 -13.86
CA ALA A 352 -14.22 13.35 -15.11
C ALA A 352 -15.13 14.60 -15.20
N TRP A 353 -15.69 15.05 -14.07
CA TRP A 353 -16.75 16.05 -13.96
C TRP A 353 -16.50 17.07 -12.84
N SER A 354 -15.53 17.97 -13.04
CA SER A 354 -15.35 19.11 -12.13
C SER A 354 -16.46 20.14 -12.31
N SER A 355 -17.58 19.93 -11.61
CA SER A 355 -18.70 20.89 -11.49
C SER A 355 -18.31 22.18 -10.75
N LEU A 356 -17.13 22.21 -10.11
CA LEU A 356 -16.57 23.37 -9.41
C LEU A 356 -16.08 24.50 -10.35
N ALA A 357 -16.05 24.28 -11.67
CA ALA A 357 -15.88 25.34 -12.66
C ALA A 357 -17.19 26.16 -12.84
N GLY A 358 -17.65 26.81 -11.77
CA GLY A 358 -18.91 27.57 -11.70
C GLY A 358 -18.98 28.85 -12.55
N ILE A 359 -18.14 28.98 -13.58
CA ILE A 359 -18.07 30.12 -14.51
C ILE A 359 -17.89 29.61 -15.95
N ASN A 360 -18.93 29.76 -16.78
CA ASN A 360 -18.88 29.74 -18.25
C ASN A 360 -18.34 28.47 -18.96
N SER A 361 -18.72 27.27 -18.51
CA SER A 361 -18.46 25.99 -19.23
C SER A 361 -19.35 25.78 -20.48
N ILE A 362 -19.51 26.83 -21.30
CA ILE A 362 -20.22 26.79 -22.60
C ILE A 362 -19.23 26.74 -23.78
N LEU A 363 -17.95 27.05 -23.55
CA LEU A 363 -16.95 27.27 -24.60
C LEU A 363 -15.92 26.13 -24.80
N ILE A 364 -15.92 25.06 -24.00
CA ILE A 364 -14.97 23.93 -24.15
C ILE A 364 -15.68 22.56 -23.99
N PRO A 365 -16.29 22.00 -25.06
CA PRO A 365 -17.06 20.75 -24.99
C PRO A 365 -16.25 19.46 -24.80
N HIS A 366 -14.92 19.53 -24.75
CA HIS A 366 -14.02 18.36 -24.90
C HIS A 366 -13.09 18.08 -23.72
N LEU A 367 -13.22 18.81 -22.59
CA LEU A 367 -12.31 18.70 -21.45
C LEU A 367 -12.90 17.89 -20.27
N SER A 368 -13.55 16.76 -20.56
CA SER A 368 -13.90 15.76 -19.53
C SER A 368 -12.68 14.92 -19.16
N GLN A 369 -12.06 15.28 -18.03
CA GLN A 369 -10.77 14.78 -17.58
C GLN A 369 -10.89 13.40 -16.91
N ASP A 370 -11.10 12.36 -17.72
CA ASP A 370 -11.10 10.97 -17.27
C ASP A 370 -9.67 10.48 -17.05
N CYS A 371 -9.20 10.45 -15.81
CA CYS A 371 -7.83 10.07 -15.49
C CYS A 371 -7.49 8.61 -15.87
N LEU A 372 -8.48 7.71 -15.86
CA LEU A 372 -8.30 6.30 -16.21
C LEU A 372 -8.04 6.16 -17.72
N ARG A 373 -8.84 6.82 -18.55
CA ARG A 373 -8.64 6.87 -20.00
C ARG A 373 -7.40 7.67 -20.39
N ASP A 374 -7.16 8.83 -19.78
CA ASP A 374 -6.03 9.67 -20.13
C ASP A 374 -4.70 8.95 -19.82
N ALA A 375 -4.59 8.22 -18.71
CA ALA A 375 -3.44 7.35 -18.44
C ALA A 375 -3.34 6.18 -19.43
N ALA A 376 -4.45 5.53 -19.79
CA ALA A 376 -4.46 4.45 -20.79
C ALA A 376 -4.00 4.93 -22.18
N ARG A 377 -4.44 6.11 -22.62
CA ARG A 377 -4.00 6.76 -23.86
C ARG A 377 -2.52 7.09 -23.84
N GLU A 378 -2.00 7.64 -22.73
CA GLU A 378 -0.59 8.00 -22.64
C GLU A 378 0.32 6.76 -22.61
N MET A 379 -0.07 5.71 -21.87
CA MET A 379 0.64 4.42 -21.89
C MET A 379 0.53 3.69 -23.24
N ALA A 380 -0.52 3.92 -24.01
CA ALA A 380 -0.63 3.40 -25.37
C ALA A 380 0.24 4.19 -26.37
N GLN A 381 0.31 5.52 -26.21
CA GLN A 381 1.12 6.42 -27.05
C GLN A 381 2.63 6.20 -26.88
N ASP A 382 3.10 5.94 -25.66
CA ASP A 382 4.50 5.62 -25.39
C ASP A 382 4.63 4.30 -24.62
N GLN A 383 4.98 3.25 -25.35
CA GLN A 383 5.17 1.89 -24.85
C GLN A 383 6.39 1.76 -23.92
N ASN A 384 7.27 2.77 -23.83
CA ASN A 384 8.42 2.77 -22.91
C ASN A 384 8.07 3.34 -21.53
N VAL A 385 6.87 3.90 -21.33
CA VAL A 385 6.41 4.37 -20.02
C VAL A 385 6.03 3.16 -19.16
N ALA A 386 6.70 3.01 -18.03
CA ALA A 386 6.32 2.05 -16.98
C ALA A 386 5.40 2.68 -15.94
N ILE A 387 5.64 3.94 -15.57
CA ILE A 387 4.91 4.63 -14.50
C ILE A 387 4.52 6.04 -14.94
N ILE A 388 3.25 6.40 -14.77
CA ILE A 388 2.74 7.77 -14.79
C ILE A 388 2.40 8.14 -13.34
N GLN A 389 3.23 8.97 -12.71
CA GLN A 389 3.04 9.49 -11.35
C GLN A 389 2.31 10.83 -11.43
N HIS A 390 1.14 10.96 -10.81
CA HIS A 390 0.41 12.23 -10.79
C HIS A 390 0.91 13.19 -9.70
N GLU A 391 0.79 14.49 -9.98
CA GLU A 391 0.89 15.57 -9.00
C GLU A 391 -0.34 15.57 -8.07
N SER A 392 -0.13 15.20 -6.80
CA SER A 392 -1.15 15.28 -5.74
C SER A 392 -1.37 16.72 -5.27
N ASP A 393 -2.61 17.16 -5.16
CA ASP A 393 -3.02 18.22 -4.22
C ASP A 393 -3.29 17.60 -2.83
N VAL A 394 -3.57 18.42 -1.83
CA VAL A 394 -3.81 17.98 -0.45
C VAL A 394 -5.29 17.95 -0.13
N MET A 395 -5.76 16.78 0.32
CA MET A 395 -7.01 16.62 1.05
C MET A 395 -6.78 17.08 2.50
N GLN A 396 -7.72 17.90 2.99
CA GLN A 396 -7.69 18.45 4.33
C GLN A 396 -8.94 17.99 5.08
N VAL A 397 -8.79 17.64 6.36
CA VAL A 397 -9.79 16.97 7.19
C VAL A 397 -10.03 17.74 8.50
N ALA A 398 -8.97 18.29 9.10
CA ALA A 398 -9.03 18.98 10.39
C ALA A 398 -9.08 20.51 10.27
N HIS A 399 -8.55 21.08 9.17
CA HIS A 399 -8.47 22.52 8.87
C HIS A 399 -7.79 23.41 9.94
N HIS A 400 -7.13 22.82 10.95
CA HIS A 400 -6.34 23.54 11.94
C HIS A 400 -4.99 24.01 11.39
N TYR A 401 -4.37 25.02 12.01
CA TYR A 401 -3.18 25.71 11.47
C TYR A 401 -2.00 24.78 11.10
N PHE A 402 -1.76 23.69 11.85
CA PHE A 402 -0.69 22.75 11.54
C PHE A 402 -0.91 22.06 10.18
N GLU A 403 -2.07 21.41 10.01
CA GLU A 403 -2.51 20.83 8.72
C GLU A 403 -2.50 21.87 7.59
N ASN A 404 -2.97 23.10 7.80
CA ASN A 404 -2.88 24.17 6.78
C ASN A 404 -1.42 24.48 6.39
N GLY A 405 -0.49 24.48 7.35
CA GLY A 405 0.94 24.67 7.13
C GLY A 405 1.58 23.52 6.36
N ILE A 406 1.30 22.27 6.75
CA ILE A 406 1.77 21.08 6.03
C ILE A 406 1.14 21.02 4.62
N ALA A 407 -0.14 21.36 4.47
CA ALA A 407 -0.81 21.38 3.17
C ALA A 407 -0.18 22.40 2.21
N TYR A 408 0.17 23.61 2.69
CA TYR A 408 0.94 24.58 1.91
C TYR A 408 2.36 24.04 1.57
N PHE A 409 3.02 23.37 2.51
CA PHE A 409 4.35 22.79 2.32
C PHE A 409 4.35 21.67 1.27
N THR A 410 3.43 20.71 1.34
CA THR A 410 3.27 19.62 0.36
C THR A 410 2.95 20.16 -1.03
N ARG A 411 1.99 21.10 -1.15
CA ARG A 411 1.67 21.79 -2.42
C ARG A 411 2.92 22.46 -3.03
N ARG A 412 3.78 23.05 -2.20
CA ARG A 412 5.04 23.68 -2.62
C ARG A 412 6.10 22.66 -3.03
N ILE A 413 6.20 21.51 -2.36
CA ILE A 413 7.08 20.41 -2.78
C ILE A 413 6.65 19.88 -4.15
N ASN A 414 5.37 19.53 -4.29
CA ASN A 414 4.85 18.95 -5.55
C ASN A 414 5.03 19.94 -6.71
N LYS A 415 4.80 21.24 -6.49
CA LYS A 415 5.08 22.27 -7.50
C LYS A 415 6.56 22.39 -7.88
N CYS A 416 7.48 22.19 -6.93
CA CYS A 416 8.92 22.14 -7.19
C CYS A 416 9.32 20.89 -7.98
N ILE A 417 8.74 19.72 -7.69
CA ILE A 417 8.95 18.48 -8.46
C ILE A 417 8.43 18.67 -9.88
N SER A 418 7.22 19.17 -10.05
CA SER A 418 6.62 19.50 -11.35
C SER A 418 7.52 20.38 -12.20
N MET A 419 8.11 21.44 -11.61
CA MET A 419 9.06 22.29 -12.33
C MET A 419 10.37 21.56 -12.63
N ALA A 420 10.92 20.75 -11.71
CA ALA A 420 12.14 19.99 -11.99
C ALA A 420 11.95 19.04 -13.19
N CYS A 421 10.85 18.29 -13.21
CA CYS A 421 10.50 17.36 -14.30
C CYS A 421 10.26 18.12 -15.61
N ALA A 422 9.59 19.28 -15.57
CA ALA A 422 9.45 20.16 -16.73
C ALA A 422 10.79 20.60 -17.33
N ASN A 423 11.82 20.83 -16.50
CA ASN A 423 13.19 21.15 -16.94
C ASN A 423 14.00 19.92 -17.40
N GLY A 424 13.38 18.74 -17.50
CA GLY A 424 14.01 17.50 -17.96
C GLY A 424 14.65 16.65 -16.84
N GLU A 425 14.40 16.96 -15.56
CA GLU A 425 14.79 16.05 -14.48
C GLU A 425 13.93 14.78 -14.51
N VAL A 426 14.51 13.64 -14.10
CA VAL A 426 13.80 12.36 -14.11
C VAL A 426 12.72 12.34 -13.01
N ALA A 427 11.51 11.94 -13.38
CA ALA A 427 10.37 11.92 -12.47
C ALA A 427 10.59 10.99 -11.27
N PRO A 428 10.30 11.45 -10.03
CA PRO A 428 10.23 10.56 -8.88
C PRO A 428 8.96 9.70 -8.95
N PHE A 429 9.02 8.54 -8.31
CA PHE A 429 7.86 7.70 -8.01
C PHE A 429 7.70 7.67 -6.48
N VAL A 430 6.49 7.94 -5.97
CA VAL A 430 6.22 8.14 -4.53
C VAL A 430 5.25 7.10 -3.94
N GLY A 431 5.02 5.98 -4.64
CA GLY A 431 4.32 4.81 -4.10
C GLY A 431 2.79 4.92 -3.97
N HIS A 432 2.17 5.94 -4.56
CA HIS A 432 0.71 6.14 -4.67
C HIS A 432 0.41 7.16 -5.78
N ASN A 433 -0.87 7.37 -6.14
CA ASN A 433 -1.33 8.28 -7.20
C ASN A 433 -0.62 8.04 -8.54
N ALA A 434 -0.37 6.78 -8.85
CA ALA A 434 0.42 6.38 -9.99
C ALA A 434 -0.24 5.25 -10.78
N PHE A 435 -0.24 5.37 -12.11
CA PHE A 435 -0.53 4.27 -13.01
C PHE A 435 0.77 3.54 -13.32
N LEU A 436 0.78 2.21 -13.21
CA LEU A 436 1.91 1.33 -13.48
C LEU A 436 1.54 0.31 -14.55
N ARG A 437 2.37 0.15 -15.58
CA ARG A 437 2.19 -0.89 -16.61
C ARG A 437 2.56 -2.25 -16.04
N TRP A 438 1.61 -3.19 -16.01
CA TRP A 438 1.81 -4.51 -15.40
C TRP A 438 3.02 -5.26 -15.98
N ARG A 439 3.17 -5.23 -17.31
CA ARG A 439 4.34 -5.82 -18.01
C ARG A 439 5.68 -5.24 -17.54
N ALA A 440 5.75 -3.94 -17.28
CA ALA A 440 6.99 -3.30 -16.81
C ALA A 440 7.33 -3.74 -15.37
N LEU A 441 6.32 -4.00 -14.54
CA LEU A 441 6.50 -4.60 -13.22
C LEU A 441 7.00 -6.04 -13.30
N GLN A 442 6.50 -6.83 -14.27
CA GLN A 442 6.97 -8.19 -14.54
C GLN A 442 8.46 -8.23 -14.95
N ASP A 443 8.93 -7.25 -15.74
CA ASP A 443 10.33 -7.13 -16.16
C ASP A 443 11.33 -6.91 -15.00
N VAL A 444 10.87 -6.50 -13.81
CA VAL A 444 11.73 -6.14 -12.66
C VAL A 444 11.55 -7.02 -11.42
N VAL A 445 10.80 -8.11 -11.53
CA VAL A 445 10.55 -9.07 -10.44
C VAL A 445 11.85 -9.67 -9.90
N TYR A 446 11.94 -9.81 -8.57
CA TYR A 446 13.07 -10.46 -7.89
C TYR A 446 13.03 -11.99 -8.05
N PRO A 447 14.16 -12.71 -7.89
CA PRO A 447 14.20 -14.18 -8.03
C PRO A 447 13.30 -14.98 -7.06
N ASP A 448 12.77 -14.35 -6.02
CA ASP A 448 11.81 -14.92 -5.06
C ASP A 448 10.34 -14.63 -5.44
N GLY A 449 10.09 -14.07 -6.61
CA GLY A 449 8.76 -13.66 -7.10
C GLY A 449 8.20 -12.41 -6.44
N CYS A 450 8.98 -11.66 -5.64
CA CYS A 450 8.55 -10.37 -5.12
C CYS A 450 8.67 -9.27 -6.19
N ILE A 451 7.71 -8.34 -6.23
CA ILE A 451 7.75 -7.18 -7.15
C ILE A 451 8.21 -5.93 -6.40
N TRP A 452 7.79 -5.78 -5.15
CA TRP A 452 8.19 -4.70 -4.24
C TRP A 452 9.35 -5.16 -3.35
N SER A 453 10.28 -4.24 -3.01
CA SER A 453 11.34 -4.54 -2.06
C SER A 453 10.79 -4.66 -0.64
N GLU A 454 10.94 -5.83 -0.01
CA GLU A 454 10.56 -6.03 1.39
C GLU A 454 11.71 -5.72 2.35
N SER A 455 12.95 -5.71 1.87
CA SER A 455 14.12 -5.41 2.70
C SER A 455 14.25 -3.93 3.02
N ASN A 456 13.77 -3.05 2.12
CA ASN A 456 14.02 -1.61 2.21
C ASN A 456 12.84 -0.79 2.74
N VAL A 457 13.16 0.38 3.29
CA VAL A 457 12.18 1.37 3.80
C VAL A 457 11.60 2.27 2.69
N SER A 458 12.20 2.24 1.50
CA SER A 458 11.85 3.00 0.29
C SER A 458 11.57 2.06 -0.88
N GLU A 459 10.46 1.31 -0.80
CA GLU A 459 10.09 0.29 -1.79
C GLU A 459 9.75 0.86 -3.19
N ASP A 460 9.32 2.12 -3.21
CA ASP A 460 9.00 2.94 -4.38
C ASP A 460 10.26 3.34 -5.15
N PHE A 461 11.27 3.86 -4.45
CA PHE A 461 12.54 4.26 -5.04
C PHE A 461 13.33 3.08 -5.61
N ASP A 462 13.34 1.92 -4.93
CA ASP A 462 13.96 0.71 -5.47
C ASP A 462 13.23 0.21 -6.74
N MET A 463 11.88 0.25 -6.77
CA MET A 463 11.11 -0.07 -7.98
C MET A 463 11.50 0.86 -9.14
N ALA A 464 11.56 2.17 -8.87
CA ALA A 464 11.96 3.17 -9.85
C ALA A 464 13.38 2.90 -10.41
N LEU A 465 14.35 2.64 -9.54
CA LEU A 465 15.72 2.30 -9.94
C LEU A 465 15.79 1.02 -10.78
N ARG A 466 15.02 -0.03 -10.45
CA ARG A 466 14.97 -1.27 -11.24
C ARG A 466 14.39 -1.04 -12.64
N LEU A 467 13.30 -0.27 -12.73
CA LEU A 467 12.66 0.09 -14.00
C LEU A 467 13.59 0.91 -14.90
N MET A 468 14.14 2.02 -14.39
CA MET A 468 15.07 2.85 -15.16
C MET A 468 16.32 2.08 -15.60
N LYS A 469 16.85 1.15 -14.78
CA LYS A 469 17.97 0.29 -15.16
C LYS A 469 17.62 -0.67 -16.32
N LYS A 470 16.36 -1.06 -16.46
CA LYS A 470 15.83 -1.83 -17.60
C LYS A 470 15.52 -0.97 -18.84
N GLY A 471 15.66 0.35 -18.74
CA GLY A 471 15.36 1.30 -19.83
C GLY A 471 13.93 1.87 -19.81
N TRP A 472 13.11 1.51 -18.82
CA TRP A 472 11.75 2.01 -18.68
C TRP A 472 11.72 3.48 -18.22
N VAL A 473 10.77 4.24 -18.73
CA VAL A 473 10.52 5.65 -18.41
C VAL A 473 9.51 5.79 -17.28
N ILE A 474 9.77 6.73 -16.37
CA ILE A 474 8.85 7.21 -15.35
C ILE A 474 8.51 8.66 -15.72
N ARG A 475 7.23 9.04 -15.66
CA ARG A 475 6.76 10.37 -16.04
C ARG A 475 5.91 11.03 -14.96
N TRP A 476 6.10 12.32 -14.75
CA TRP A 476 5.36 13.13 -13.78
C TRP A 476 4.23 13.91 -14.47
N ALA A 477 2.98 13.65 -14.08
CA ALA A 477 1.78 14.12 -14.75
C ALA A 477 1.04 15.21 -13.95
N THR A 478 1.04 16.43 -14.48
CA THR A 478 0.32 17.60 -13.92
C THR A 478 -0.97 17.93 -14.65
N TYR A 479 -1.26 17.27 -15.79
CA TYR A 479 -2.46 17.54 -16.59
C TYR A 479 -3.77 17.38 -15.82
N SER A 480 -3.80 16.56 -14.76
CA SER A 480 -4.93 16.38 -13.84
C SER A 480 -5.16 17.52 -12.85
N LYS A 481 -4.32 18.58 -12.84
CA LYS A 481 -4.55 19.86 -12.14
C LYS A 481 -4.90 19.75 -10.64
N GLY A 482 -4.22 18.86 -9.91
CA GLY A 482 -4.50 18.62 -8.49
C GLY A 482 -5.84 17.91 -8.23
N GLY A 483 -6.39 17.22 -9.23
CA GLY A 483 -7.58 16.38 -9.09
C GLY A 483 -7.34 15.12 -8.25
N PHE A 484 -6.13 14.57 -8.29
CA PHE A 484 -5.66 13.58 -7.32
C PHE A 484 -5.32 14.28 -6.01
N LYS A 485 -5.79 13.75 -4.86
CA LYS A 485 -5.52 14.34 -3.55
C LYS A 485 -5.09 13.31 -2.51
N GLU A 486 -4.15 13.71 -1.64
CA GLU A 486 -3.63 12.89 -0.53
C GLU A 486 -3.96 13.51 0.84
N GLY A 487 -4.18 12.69 1.86
CA GLY A 487 -4.24 13.16 3.25
C GLY A 487 -2.85 13.49 3.81
N VAL A 488 -2.72 14.65 4.45
CA VAL A 488 -1.47 15.09 5.11
C VAL A 488 -1.42 14.71 6.59
N SER A 489 -0.21 14.75 7.16
CA SER A 489 0.06 14.49 8.56
C SER A 489 -0.76 15.42 9.47
N LEU A 490 -1.66 14.85 10.27
CA LEU A 490 -2.53 15.60 11.18
C LEU A 490 -1.79 16.09 12.43
N THR A 491 -0.73 15.40 12.85
CA THR A 491 0.08 15.76 14.02
C THR A 491 1.56 15.99 13.70
N VAL A 492 2.19 16.80 14.55
CA VAL A 492 3.64 17.07 14.56
C VAL A 492 4.47 15.78 14.64
N ASP A 493 3.95 14.80 15.37
CA ASP A 493 4.61 13.52 15.58
C ASP A 493 4.46 12.61 14.36
N ASP A 494 3.28 12.49 13.74
CA ASP A 494 3.11 11.75 12.48
C ASP A 494 4.07 12.28 11.40
N GLU A 495 4.16 13.60 11.28
CA GLU A 495 5.11 14.24 10.37
C GLU A 495 6.57 13.96 10.77
N LEU A 496 6.93 14.06 12.04
CA LEU A 496 8.29 13.75 12.48
C LEU A 496 8.68 12.29 12.18
N ASN A 497 7.76 11.34 12.39
CA ASN A 497 7.97 9.94 12.05
C ASN A 497 8.09 9.75 10.52
N ARG A 498 7.38 10.53 9.71
CA ARG A 498 7.54 10.58 8.23
C ARG A 498 8.96 11.03 7.85
N TRP A 499 9.47 12.13 8.42
CA TRP A 499 10.84 12.61 8.19
C TRP A 499 11.91 11.61 8.66
N MET A 500 11.72 10.99 9.83
CA MET A 500 12.62 9.95 10.34
C MET A 500 12.61 8.68 9.47
N LYS A 501 11.45 8.27 8.92
CA LYS A 501 11.36 7.16 7.94
C LYS A 501 12.19 7.48 6.69
N TYR A 502 12.04 8.68 6.13
CA TYR A 502 12.76 9.09 4.91
C TYR A 502 14.28 9.18 5.13
N ALA A 503 14.73 9.75 6.25
CA ALA A 503 16.16 9.82 6.59
C ALA A 503 16.78 8.43 6.82
N TYR A 504 16.05 7.50 7.46
CA TYR A 504 16.48 6.10 7.59
C TYR A 504 16.61 5.42 6.21
N GLY A 505 15.59 5.57 5.35
CA GLY A 505 15.59 5.00 3.99
C GLY A 505 16.74 5.52 3.14
N CYS A 506 16.99 6.84 3.15
CA CYS A 506 18.12 7.43 2.42
C CYS A 506 19.48 6.92 2.93
N ASN A 507 19.64 6.70 4.23
CA ASN A 507 20.86 6.11 4.80
C ASN A 507 21.04 4.62 4.40
N GLU A 508 19.97 3.83 4.44
CA GLU A 508 19.94 2.42 4.01
C GLU A 508 20.23 2.26 2.50
N LEU A 509 19.87 3.26 1.69
CA LEU A 509 20.19 3.34 0.26
C LEU A 509 21.65 3.74 -0.02
N LEU A 510 22.25 4.59 0.83
CA LEU A 510 23.60 5.12 0.65
C LEU A 510 24.70 4.20 1.23
N PHE A 511 24.50 3.65 2.42
CA PHE A 511 25.54 2.99 3.22
C PHE A 511 25.11 1.62 3.74
N ASN A 512 26.06 0.75 4.04
CA ASN A 512 25.81 -0.44 4.87
C ASN A 512 25.92 -0.06 6.36
N PRO A 513 25.32 -0.81 7.30
CA PRO A 513 25.59 -0.62 8.74
C PRO A 513 27.05 -0.91 9.11
N LEU A 514 27.59 -0.25 10.15
CA LEU A 514 29.00 -0.37 10.58
C LEU A 514 29.46 -1.82 10.79
N VAL A 515 28.58 -2.66 11.35
CA VAL A 515 28.82 -4.08 11.65
C VAL A 515 29.11 -4.89 10.38
N GLU A 516 28.69 -4.40 9.21
CA GLU A 516 28.87 -5.05 7.90
C GLU A 516 30.03 -4.45 7.08
N TRP A 517 30.60 -3.31 7.47
CA TRP A 517 31.62 -2.60 6.67
C TRP A 517 32.83 -3.46 6.33
N TRP A 518 33.27 -4.32 7.25
CA TRP A 518 34.40 -5.24 7.04
C TRP A 518 34.13 -6.37 6.03
N ARG A 519 32.86 -6.59 5.64
CA ARG A 519 32.45 -7.57 4.60
C ARG A 519 31.98 -6.92 3.31
N LYS A 520 31.26 -5.79 3.40
CA LYS A 520 30.56 -5.15 2.26
C LYS A 520 31.13 -3.78 1.87
N GLY A 521 32.09 -3.25 2.63
CA GLY A 521 32.50 -1.85 2.54
C GLY A 521 31.47 -0.89 3.16
N PRO A 522 31.77 0.41 3.24
CA PRO A 522 30.86 1.39 3.82
C PRO A 522 29.67 1.74 2.91
N ILE A 523 29.86 1.76 1.58
CA ILE A 523 28.86 2.18 0.60
C ILE A 523 27.92 1.02 0.25
N ALA A 524 26.61 1.29 0.18
CA ALA A 524 25.62 0.28 -0.18
C ALA A 524 25.75 -0.16 -1.65
N PRO A 525 25.61 -1.46 -1.98
CA PRO A 525 25.62 -1.94 -3.35
C PRO A 525 24.49 -1.37 -4.23
N GLN A 526 23.46 -0.76 -3.64
CA GLN A 526 22.39 -0.10 -4.38
C GLN A 526 22.89 1.22 -4.99
N ILE A 527 23.34 2.20 -4.19
CA ILE A 527 23.86 3.46 -4.71
C ILE A 527 25.13 3.28 -5.57
N HIS A 528 26.01 2.33 -5.24
CA HIS A 528 27.18 2.05 -6.08
C HIS A 528 26.78 1.56 -7.49
N ARG A 529 25.73 0.73 -7.61
CA ARG A 529 25.23 0.32 -8.94
C ARG A 529 24.50 1.46 -9.66
N PHE A 530 23.86 2.38 -8.94
CA PHE A 530 23.21 3.57 -9.52
C PHE A 530 24.22 4.60 -10.06
N MET A 531 25.22 4.99 -9.27
CA MET A 531 26.19 6.02 -9.65
C MET A 531 27.05 5.59 -10.87
N TRP A 532 27.35 4.30 -11.00
CA TRP A 532 28.04 3.71 -12.16
C TRP A 532 27.07 3.15 -13.24
N SER A 533 25.77 3.42 -13.16
CA SER A 533 24.80 3.07 -14.23
C SER A 533 24.81 4.09 -15.38
N ASN A 534 24.08 3.78 -16.46
CA ASN A 534 23.83 4.69 -17.58
C ASN A 534 22.82 5.82 -17.26
N ALA A 535 22.37 5.96 -16.01
CA ALA A 535 21.46 7.04 -15.63
C ALA A 535 22.08 8.44 -15.86
N PRO A 536 21.29 9.48 -16.20
CA PRO A 536 21.79 10.82 -16.49
C PRO A 536 22.59 11.44 -15.32
N LEU A 537 23.58 12.27 -15.66
CA LEU A 537 24.46 12.90 -14.65
C LEU A 537 23.70 13.89 -13.76
N HIS A 538 22.76 14.66 -14.32
CA HIS A 538 21.92 15.57 -13.52
C HIS A 538 21.11 14.78 -12.48
N TYR A 539 20.45 13.70 -12.89
CA TYR A 539 19.65 12.87 -11.98
C TYR A 539 20.49 12.27 -10.85
N LYS A 540 21.72 11.83 -11.14
CA LYS A 540 22.68 11.40 -10.10
C LYS A 540 22.98 12.53 -9.12
N ILE A 541 23.28 13.74 -9.59
CA ILE A 541 23.55 14.90 -8.72
C ILE A 541 22.32 15.27 -7.88
N SER A 542 21.16 15.39 -8.50
CA SER A 542 19.88 15.72 -7.83
C SER A 542 19.49 14.67 -6.79
N MET A 543 19.65 13.38 -7.09
CA MET A 543 19.37 12.29 -6.16
C MET A 543 20.34 12.27 -4.97
N MET A 544 21.64 12.43 -5.22
CA MET A 544 22.62 12.50 -4.13
C MET A 544 22.40 13.75 -3.26
N ALA A 545 22.03 14.89 -3.86
CA ALA A 545 21.69 16.12 -3.12
C ALA A 545 20.45 15.94 -2.24
N TYR A 546 19.40 15.27 -2.75
CA TYR A 546 18.23 14.90 -1.95
C TYR A 546 18.60 13.99 -0.78
N MET A 547 19.32 12.88 -1.03
CA MET A 547 19.71 11.93 0.02
C MET A 547 20.63 12.57 1.08
N PHE A 548 21.57 13.41 0.68
CA PHE A 548 22.44 14.13 1.63
C PHE A 548 21.76 15.31 2.34
N SER A 549 20.59 15.79 1.89
CA SER A 549 19.86 16.84 2.61
C SER A 549 19.49 16.42 4.04
N TYR A 550 19.15 15.14 4.26
CA TYR A 550 18.92 14.56 5.58
C TYR A 550 20.17 14.57 6.48
N TYR A 551 21.36 14.47 5.89
CA TYR A 551 22.62 14.61 6.61
C TYR A 551 22.89 16.07 6.97
N GLY A 552 22.53 17.03 6.10
CA GLY A 552 22.54 18.45 6.44
C GLY A 552 21.62 18.77 7.63
N ILE A 553 20.40 18.22 7.64
CA ILE A 553 19.45 18.37 8.75
C ILE A 553 19.99 17.72 10.03
N ALA A 554 20.53 16.49 9.96
CA ALA A 554 21.13 15.83 11.12
C ALA A 554 22.34 16.60 11.68
N ALA A 555 23.24 17.05 10.79
CA ALA A 555 24.50 17.68 11.15
C ALA A 555 24.33 19.08 11.77
N ALA A 556 23.16 19.70 11.64
CA ALA A 556 22.85 21.00 12.25
C ALA A 556 23.27 21.10 13.73
N LEU A 557 22.85 20.16 14.59
CA LEU A 557 23.21 20.17 16.01
C LEU A 557 24.72 19.95 16.26
N PRO A 558 25.37 18.88 15.77
CA PRO A 558 26.79 18.67 16.03
C PRO A 558 27.67 19.76 15.39
N ILE A 559 27.29 20.34 14.24
CA ILE A 559 28.00 21.49 13.67
C ILE A 559 27.83 22.72 14.57
N SER A 560 26.63 23.06 15.03
CA SER A 560 26.46 24.22 15.93
C SER A 560 27.09 24.01 17.31
N LEU A 561 27.17 22.77 17.81
CA LEU A 561 27.89 22.43 19.03
C LEU A 561 29.41 22.54 18.83
N LEU A 562 29.93 22.08 17.69
CA LEU A 562 31.34 22.24 17.31
C LEU A 562 31.69 23.71 17.12
N ASN A 563 30.85 24.47 16.40
CA ASN A 563 30.95 25.93 16.23
C ASN A 563 30.99 26.64 17.60
N TYR A 564 30.14 26.22 18.55
CA TYR A 564 30.14 26.76 19.91
C TYR A 564 31.46 26.49 20.65
N VAL A 565 32.02 25.28 20.54
CA VAL A 565 33.30 24.92 21.18
C VAL A 565 34.51 25.58 20.50
N LEU A 566 34.56 25.59 19.16
CA LEU A 566 35.72 26.13 18.42
C LEU A 566 35.80 27.65 18.55
N LEU A 567 34.73 28.38 18.24
CA LEU A 567 34.72 29.84 18.34
C LEU A 567 34.67 30.31 19.80
N GLY A 568 33.99 29.58 20.68
CA GLY A 568 33.89 29.92 22.10
C GLY A 568 35.20 29.77 22.88
N PHE A 569 36.14 28.95 22.37
CA PHE A 569 37.49 28.81 22.91
C PHE A 569 38.56 29.44 21.97
N GLU A 570 38.17 30.43 21.15
CA GLU A 570 39.04 31.25 20.30
C GLU A 570 39.96 30.46 19.34
N LEU A 571 39.56 29.26 18.92
CA LEU A 571 40.31 28.47 17.95
C LEU A 571 40.14 29.07 16.54
N PRO A 572 41.22 29.24 15.76
CA PRO A 572 41.17 29.96 14.48
C PRO A 572 40.40 29.15 13.42
N VAL A 573 39.20 29.62 13.07
CA VAL A 573 38.34 29.06 12.01
C VAL A 573 37.61 30.16 11.24
N ASP A 574 37.50 29.99 9.92
CA ASP A 574 36.92 30.98 9.01
C ASP A 574 35.37 30.90 8.94
N GLY A 575 34.69 31.52 9.91
CA GLY A 575 33.27 31.88 9.79
C GLY A 575 32.30 31.20 10.78
N PHE A 576 31.00 31.42 10.54
CA PHE A 576 29.89 31.00 11.42
C PHE A 576 28.93 30.03 10.70
N PHE A 577 28.48 28.99 11.39
CA PHE A 577 27.49 28.03 10.86
C PHE A 577 26.11 28.17 11.50
N PHE A 578 25.10 28.46 10.66
CA PHE A 578 23.70 28.60 11.06
C PHE A 578 22.84 27.46 10.51
N PHE A 579 22.22 26.70 11.40
CA PHE A 579 21.22 25.68 11.07
C PHE A 579 20.11 25.64 12.12
N GLY A 580 18.98 24.99 11.79
CA GLY A 580 17.82 24.85 12.66
C GLY A 580 16.86 23.76 12.17
N GLY A 581 15.93 23.34 13.02
CA GLY A 581 14.92 22.32 12.69
C GLY A 581 15.17 20.94 13.30
N LEU A 582 14.76 19.88 12.60
CA LEU A 582 14.49 18.53 13.11
C LEU A 582 15.74 17.66 13.38
N SER A 583 16.85 18.25 13.81
CA SER A 583 18.16 17.60 13.76
C SER A 583 18.35 16.42 14.72
N ILE A 584 17.80 16.47 15.94
CA ILE A 584 17.93 15.35 16.91
C ILE A 584 17.20 14.10 16.40
N PRO A 585 15.90 14.14 16.03
CA PRO A 585 15.19 12.93 15.61
C PRO A 585 15.70 12.38 14.27
N VAL A 586 16.07 13.25 13.32
CA VAL A 586 16.72 12.82 12.07
C VAL A 586 18.07 12.15 12.37
N SER A 587 18.90 12.70 13.27
CA SER A 587 20.13 12.06 13.73
C SER A 587 19.87 10.70 14.38
N GLN A 588 18.84 10.57 15.24
CA GLN A 588 18.46 9.29 15.85
C GLN A 588 18.13 8.23 14.79
N SER A 589 17.40 8.60 13.72
CA SER A 589 17.06 7.69 12.63
C SER A 589 18.28 7.24 11.82
N ILE A 590 19.20 8.16 11.50
CA ILE A 590 20.45 7.84 10.79
C ILE A 590 21.34 6.95 11.65
N LEU A 591 21.59 7.32 12.91
CA LEU A 591 22.43 6.55 13.84
C LEU A 591 21.84 5.16 14.12
N ALA A 592 20.52 5.01 14.16
CA ALA A 592 19.88 3.71 14.34
C ALA A 592 20.18 2.75 13.17
N HIS A 593 20.17 3.21 11.92
CA HIS A 593 20.63 2.39 10.79
C HIS A 593 22.14 2.09 10.89
N VAL A 594 22.97 3.10 11.14
CA VAL A 594 24.45 2.99 11.25
C VAL A 594 24.88 1.92 12.27
N PHE A 595 24.20 1.84 13.42
CA PHE A 595 24.48 0.87 14.49
C PHE A 595 23.58 -0.38 14.48
N SER A 596 22.86 -0.65 13.38
CA SER A 596 21.91 -1.78 13.25
C SER A 596 20.83 -1.86 14.34
N TYR A 597 20.48 -0.74 14.98
CA TYR A 597 19.42 -0.67 15.98
C TYR A 597 18.05 -0.83 15.31
N ASN A 598 17.25 -1.77 15.82
CA ASN A 598 16.00 -2.17 15.16
C ASN A 598 14.83 -1.23 15.51
N ILE A 599 14.66 -0.19 14.70
CA ILE A 599 13.44 0.64 14.68
C ILE A 599 12.37 -0.02 13.80
N THR A 600 11.16 -0.12 14.33
CA THR A 600 9.94 -0.47 13.59
C THR A 600 9.06 0.77 13.44
N TRP A 601 8.63 1.08 12.22
CA TRP A 601 7.75 2.21 11.94
C TRP A 601 6.27 1.83 12.18
N SER A 602 5.53 2.67 12.90
CA SER A 602 4.07 2.62 12.91
C SER A 602 3.51 3.19 11.60
N ALA A 603 2.28 2.82 11.24
CA ALA A 603 1.50 3.61 10.30
C ALA A 603 1.18 4.98 10.92
N THR A 604 1.13 6.03 10.09
CA THR A 604 0.64 7.35 10.49
C THR A 604 -0.84 7.30 10.82
N ILE A 605 -1.28 8.13 11.76
CA ILE A 605 -2.69 8.25 12.12
C ILE A 605 -3.39 9.07 11.03
N LYS A 606 -4.39 8.46 10.37
CA LYS A 606 -5.18 9.06 9.28
C LYS A 606 -6.49 9.72 9.74
N GLU A 607 -6.72 9.78 11.06
CA GLU A 607 -7.97 10.21 11.66
C GLU A 607 -7.75 11.24 12.78
N VAL A 608 -8.72 12.14 12.98
CA VAL A 608 -8.63 13.22 13.97
C VAL A 608 -9.04 12.71 15.36
N GLU A 609 -8.10 12.13 16.11
CA GLU A 609 -8.31 11.86 17.54
C GLU A 609 -8.56 13.16 18.32
N ARG A 610 -9.74 13.31 18.94
CA ARG A 610 -10.04 14.45 19.82
C ARG A 610 -9.20 14.41 21.10
N SER A 611 -8.32 15.39 21.26
CA SER A 611 -7.47 15.54 22.45
C SER A 611 -7.69 16.89 23.14
N ASN A 612 -7.01 17.13 24.26
CA ASN A 612 -7.02 18.40 24.99
C ASN A 612 -5.68 18.64 25.70
N PHE A 613 -5.51 19.83 26.26
CA PHE A 613 -4.29 20.29 26.94
C PHE A 613 -3.68 19.26 27.90
N PHE A 614 -4.50 18.68 28.80
CA PHE A 614 -4.05 17.73 29.83
C PHE A 614 -3.71 16.34 29.29
N LYS A 615 -4.23 15.94 28.11
CA LYS A 615 -3.82 14.70 27.42
C LYS A 615 -2.52 14.88 26.65
N GLU A 616 -2.32 16.04 26.02
CA GLU A 616 -1.17 16.27 25.14
C GLU A 616 0.15 16.47 25.90
N ILE A 617 0.16 17.21 27.02
CA ILE A 617 1.42 17.45 27.76
C ILE A 617 2.11 16.15 28.21
N PRO A 618 1.42 15.15 28.81
CA PRO A 618 2.04 13.86 29.14
C PRO A 618 2.47 13.04 27.91
N LYS A 619 1.73 13.11 26.78
CA LYS A 619 2.16 12.48 25.52
C LYS A 619 3.46 13.10 25.01
N ILE A 620 3.54 14.43 24.97
CA ILE A 620 4.72 15.18 24.52
C ILE A 620 5.91 14.85 25.43
N ALA A 621 5.76 14.99 26.74
CA ALA A 621 6.82 14.71 27.71
C ALA A 621 7.35 13.27 27.58
N LYS A 622 6.47 12.27 27.38
CA LYS A 622 6.87 10.87 27.20
C LYS A 622 7.54 10.60 25.85
N ARG A 623 7.11 11.25 24.76
CA ARG A 623 7.56 10.94 23.40
C ARG A 623 8.79 11.75 22.98
N PHE A 624 8.88 13.00 23.41
CA PHE A 624 9.98 13.93 23.12
C PHE A 624 11.01 14.02 24.26
N TRP A 625 10.96 13.11 25.25
CA TRP A 625 11.83 13.15 26.44
C TRP A 625 13.32 13.29 26.10
N PHE A 626 13.79 12.62 25.03
CA PHE A 626 15.19 12.66 24.63
C PHE A 626 15.58 14.01 23.97
N PRO A 627 14.91 14.50 22.90
CA PRO A 627 15.13 15.86 22.40
C PRO A 627 15.03 16.96 23.47
N LEU A 628 14.06 16.85 24.39
CA LEU A 628 13.89 17.78 25.50
C LEU A 628 15.08 17.74 26.46
N LEU A 629 15.45 16.54 26.95
CA LEU A 629 16.56 16.37 27.89
C LEU A 629 17.90 16.84 27.28
N THR A 630 18.20 16.43 26.04
CA THR A 630 19.43 16.86 25.34
C THR A 630 19.47 18.39 25.21
N SER A 631 18.36 19.02 24.83
CA SER A 631 18.29 20.48 24.68
C SER A 631 18.44 21.22 26.00
N ILE A 632 17.82 20.73 27.07
CA ILE A 632 17.94 21.30 28.42
C ILE A 632 19.37 21.17 28.95
N VAL A 633 20.02 20.00 28.78
CA VAL A 633 21.41 19.80 29.19
C VAL A 633 22.37 20.71 28.45
N ILE A 634 22.18 20.92 27.15
CA ILE A 634 23.01 21.86 26.36
C ILE A 634 22.80 23.30 26.81
N LEU A 635 21.55 23.73 27.02
CA LEU A 635 21.25 25.09 27.51
C LEU A 635 21.83 25.34 28.91
N ILE A 636 21.77 24.35 29.82
CA ILE A 636 22.45 24.41 31.12
C ILE A 636 23.97 24.53 30.94
N GLY A 637 24.56 23.81 29.99
CA GLY A 637 25.98 23.93 29.63
C GLY A 637 26.35 25.34 29.18
N ILE A 638 25.57 25.95 28.29
CA ILE A 638 25.76 27.34 27.83
C ILE A 638 25.66 28.34 29.00
N VAL A 639 24.69 28.16 29.89
CA VAL A 639 24.55 29.01 31.08
C VAL A 639 25.76 28.86 32.00
N ILE A 640 26.21 27.65 32.31
CA ILE A 640 27.40 27.44 33.15
C ILE A 640 28.64 28.07 32.51
N LEU A 641 28.88 27.85 31.21
CA LEU A 641 30.04 28.38 30.48
C LEU A 641 30.06 29.90 30.31
N SER A 642 28.92 30.59 30.48
CA SER A 642 28.87 32.07 30.53
C SER A 642 29.05 32.66 31.94
N THR A 643 29.02 31.83 33.00
CA THR A 643 29.10 32.31 34.39
C THR A 643 30.54 32.43 34.93
N PRO A 644 30.74 33.18 36.04
CA PRO A 644 32.00 33.20 36.78
C PRO A 644 32.49 31.85 37.34
N LEU A 645 31.67 30.79 37.32
CA LEU A 645 32.05 29.44 37.76
C LEU A 645 33.16 28.83 36.88
N VAL A 646 33.31 29.32 35.65
CA VAL A 646 34.28 28.82 34.67
C VAL A 646 35.47 29.79 34.57
N PRO A 647 36.73 29.30 34.56
CA PRO A 647 37.93 30.14 34.39
C PRO A 647 37.87 30.96 33.10
N ILE A 648 38.45 32.16 33.13
CA ILE A 648 38.22 33.16 32.08
C ILE A 648 38.62 32.70 30.66
N GLY A 649 39.69 31.91 30.53
CA GLY A 649 40.13 31.32 29.25
C GLY A 649 39.28 30.16 28.71
N PHE A 650 38.18 29.79 29.38
CA PHE A 650 37.19 28.82 28.91
C PHE A 650 35.75 29.38 29.00
N ARG A 651 35.60 30.69 29.24
CA ARG A 651 34.29 31.32 29.47
C ARG A 651 33.74 31.90 28.18
N VAL A 652 32.55 31.45 27.79
CA VAL A 652 31.81 31.99 26.63
C VAL A 652 30.76 32.97 27.17
N ASP A 653 31.19 34.20 27.47
CA ASP A 653 30.28 35.22 28.05
C ASP A 653 29.31 35.82 27.03
N GLY A 654 28.39 36.66 27.51
CA GLY A 654 27.31 37.24 26.71
C GLY A 654 27.75 38.15 25.55
N SER A 655 29.01 38.58 25.48
CA SER A 655 29.56 39.28 24.32
C SER A 655 29.74 38.35 23.11
N SER A 656 30.00 37.06 23.34
CA SER A 656 30.10 35.99 22.34
C SER A 656 28.73 35.52 21.84
N TRP A 657 27.76 36.44 21.70
CA TRP A 657 26.38 36.14 21.30
C TRP A 657 26.30 35.39 19.96
N ALA A 658 27.18 35.69 19.00
CA ALA A 658 27.22 35.04 17.69
C ALA A 658 27.62 33.55 17.77
N VAL A 659 28.27 33.14 18.86
CA VAL A 659 28.65 31.76 19.18
C VAL A 659 27.51 31.06 19.94
N ILE A 660 26.93 31.76 20.92
CA ILE A 660 25.83 31.27 21.77
C ILE A 660 24.53 31.06 20.98
N PHE A 661 24.19 32.00 20.09
CA PHE A 661 22.87 32.10 19.47
C PHE A 661 22.51 30.92 18.55
N PRO A 662 23.37 30.42 17.62
CA PRO A 662 23.01 29.29 16.76
C PRO A 662 22.66 28.02 17.55
N LEU A 663 23.48 27.65 18.54
CA LEU A 663 23.24 26.46 19.38
C LEU A 663 21.99 26.64 20.25
N SER A 664 21.81 27.84 20.83
CA SER A 664 20.63 28.18 21.65
C SER A 664 19.34 28.11 20.83
N VAL A 665 19.35 28.58 19.57
CA VAL A 665 18.22 28.49 18.64
C VAL A 665 17.89 27.03 18.30
N ILE A 666 18.88 26.16 18.06
CA ILE A 666 18.62 24.73 17.81
C ILE A 666 17.95 24.08 19.04
N CYS A 667 18.44 24.33 20.25
CA CYS A 667 17.84 23.78 21.47
C CYS A 667 16.44 24.36 21.72
N ALA A 668 16.24 25.66 21.50
CA ALA A 668 14.93 26.29 21.60
C ALA A 668 13.93 25.70 20.58
N CYS A 669 14.35 25.48 19.33
CA CYS A 669 13.51 24.81 18.33
C CYS A 669 13.08 23.41 18.80
N HIS A 670 14.00 22.59 19.32
CA HIS A 670 13.68 21.23 19.79
C HIS A 670 12.75 21.20 21.02
N ILE A 671 12.77 22.23 21.85
CA ILE A 671 11.85 22.39 22.99
C ILE A 671 10.49 22.93 22.54
N LEU A 672 10.47 23.87 21.59
CA LEU A 672 9.27 24.58 21.17
C LEU A 672 8.44 23.84 20.11
N PHE A 673 9.05 23.15 19.14
CA PHE A 673 8.29 22.55 18.03
C PHE A 673 7.21 21.54 18.48
N PRO A 674 7.42 20.68 19.50
CA PRO A 674 6.37 19.76 19.97
C PRO A 674 5.19 20.46 20.66
N ILE A 675 5.35 21.73 21.04
CA ILE A 675 4.38 22.55 21.76
C ILE A 675 3.67 23.50 20.77
N VAL A 676 4.45 24.32 20.09
CA VAL A 676 4.02 25.42 19.19
C VAL A 676 3.41 24.92 17.88
N LEU A 677 3.68 23.67 17.49
CA LEU A 677 3.04 23.04 16.33
C LEU A 677 1.90 22.08 16.71
N ASN A 678 1.64 21.83 18.00
CA ASN A 678 0.54 20.97 18.42
C ASN A 678 -0.81 21.72 18.26
N PRO A 679 -1.77 21.20 17.48
CA PRO A 679 -3.02 21.91 17.21
C PRO A 679 -3.87 22.09 18.48
N TRP A 680 -3.88 21.12 19.39
CA TRP A 680 -4.72 21.13 20.59
C TRP A 680 -4.20 22.07 21.69
N LEU A 681 -2.88 22.33 21.74
CA LEU A 681 -2.29 23.26 22.71
C LEU A 681 -2.52 24.72 22.31
N MET A 682 -2.24 25.08 21.06
CA MET A 682 -2.29 26.47 20.59
C MET A 682 -3.71 27.03 20.43
N VAL A 683 -4.73 26.17 20.40
CA VAL A 683 -6.15 26.57 20.40
C VAL A 683 -6.69 26.83 21.83
N PHE A 684 -5.94 26.49 22.88
CA PHE A 684 -6.36 26.59 24.28
C PHE A 684 -7.71 25.90 24.57
N SER A 685 -7.95 24.75 23.93
CA SER A 685 -9.13 23.92 24.21
C SER A 685 -8.86 23.07 25.46
N TYR A 686 -9.63 23.35 26.52
CA TYR A 686 -9.57 22.66 27.81
C TYR A 686 -10.46 21.41 27.85
#